data_AF-A0A9X0W6R6-F1
#
_entry.id   AF-A0A9X0W6R6-F1
#
_cell.length_a   1.000
_cell.length_b   1.000
_cell.length_c   1.000
_cell.angle_alpha   90.00
_cell.angle_beta   90.00
_cell.angle_gamma   90.00
#
_symmetry.space_group_name_H-M   'P 1'
#
loop_
_entity.id
_entity.type
_entity.pdbx_description
1 polymer ?
#
loop_
_entity_poly.entity_id
_entity_poly.type
_entity_poly.pdbx_seq_one_letter_code
_entity_poly.pdbx_strand_id
1 'polypeptide(L)'
;MRLRHQVRLWLIGLALLVALGPTWLAAAEQTYGPVRAGESLWEIAGRLNTGFGLTRDQMMLALLKANPDAFSPSCNLNGVLRVGAVLSVPAVKQAEQVDADSARAQVQQQAEQWAEHRRSGRPIECPAAEDKGDLAADGSGADLQSRETISLERGTEGAEAAESAVLPNEIPIPKSEPTAKLGAGRSLGPAAAPAGAPDLPSNQGLPNEALPTQAAASTVPQEASPNGSTPAPISTPISTPKSAPAPVGTSVHAAALKDSGEGSIAPEGNRAPVWAMTALLLALIAAAMIRWERRWAISGRPFSATTALGAAAQLPKRAVLLLSGGQSELYTLLLLATLAGFFGALVTVLFREGIRLLEWLVSGQDQGLVAAAEALAPWQRLLFPVAGGLLAGLILQQIGGLLRGRSTTDYMEAVAVGDGWISVRHSLVKASSSLVTVASGGSIGREGAMVQLAAMVASAMGRLSHFPRDRLRLLVAAGAAAGLASAYNAPIAATLFVAEIVLGSIALEHIGPLIIAAVIANTTVHEILGYAPVYQIPAFSLVSDWELALYLVLGILAGHLAPAFLSLLERSHQVFGRLPMPLAGRMALGGLVVGAISVYEPQVWGNGYSVVNAVLQDPWAWQALLTVLVLKMIATAATHGSGAVGGAFTPTIFVGAMLGALFGTLVHALLPDGTATPSAYAVVGMGAMLAGTTHAPLMSILMVFELTMDYNIVLPLMLAVITAHYTARRYNAVKPMYADSLLPREQPA
;
A
#
# COMPACT_ATOMS: atom_id res chain seq x y z
N MET A 1 23.06 11.32 23.99
CA MET A 1 24.22 10.93 23.15
C MET A 1 23.94 9.75 22.21
N ARG A 2 23.27 8.66 22.65
CA ARG A 2 22.94 7.50 21.78
C ARG A 2 22.11 7.84 20.54
N LEU A 3 21.10 8.72 20.67
CA LEU A 3 20.25 9.16 19.55
C LEU A 3 21.05 9.88 18.45
N ARG A 4 22.00 10.77 18.83
CA ARG A 4 22.88 11.45 17.86
C ARG A 4 23.83 10.49 17.15
N HIS A 5 24.25 9.42 17.82
CA HIS A 5 25.14 8.42 17.23
C HIS A 5 24.38 7.50 16.26
N GLN A 6 23.15 7.13 16.60
CA GLN A 6 22.27 6.35 15.73
C GLN A 6 21.81 7.16 14.51
N VAL A 7 21.37 8.40 14.70
CA VAL A 7 21.02 9.31 13.58
C VAL A 7 22.23 9.55 12.66
N ARG A 8 23.46 9.62 13.20
CA ARG A 8 24.67 9.67 12.39
C ARG A 8 24.90 8.38 11.60
N LEU A 9 24.74 7.20 12.21
CA LEU A 9 24.89 5.92 11.51
C LEU A 9 23.83 5.74 10.41
N TRP A 10 22.60 6.19 10.64
CA TRP A 10 21.52 6.21 9.65
C TRP A 10 21.78 7.21 8.52
N LEU A 11 22.24 8.43 8.83
CA LEU A 11 22.61 9.41 7.81
C LEU A 11 23.84 8.97 7.01
N ILE A 12 24.77 8.24 7.63
CA ILE A 12 25.92 7.63 6.94
C ILE A 12 25.46 6.48 6.05
N GLY A 13 24.52 5.63 6.51
CA GLY A 13 23.92 4.56 5.70
C GLY A 13 23.11 5.10 4.52
N LEU A 14 22.31 6.14 4.74
CA LEU A 14 21.56 6.87 3.72
C LEU A 14 22.50 7.58 2.74
N ALA A 15 23.57 8.21 3.23
CA ALA A 15 24.58 8.85 2.38
C ALA A 15 25.39 7.82 1.56
N LEU A 16 25.69 6.64 2.10
CA LEU A 16 26.30 5.53 1.36
C LEU A 16 25.37 4.97 0.29
N LEU A 17 24.07 4.83 0.60
CA LEU A 17 23.04 4.39 -0.36
C LEU A 17 22.76 5.43 -1.46
N VAL A 18 22.77 6.72 -1.12
CA VAL A 18 22.59 7.83 -2.07
C VAL A 18 23.87 8.09 -2.88
N ALA A 19 25.06 7.89 -2.31
CA ALA A 19 26.34 8.02 -3.02
C ALA A 19 26.56 6.89 -4.05
N LEU A 20 25.94 5.71 -3.85
CA LEU A 20 25.90 4.63 -4.83
C LEU A 20 24.81 4.81 -5.90
N GLY A 21 23.94 5.81 -5.75
CA GLY A 21 22.77 6.08 -6.59
C GLY A 21 23.00 6.74 -7.97
N PRO A 22 24.07 7.52 -8.26
CA PRO A 22 24.13 8.25 -9.54
C PRO A 22 24.94 7.57 -10.65
N THR A 23 25.66 6.48 -10.41
CA THR A 23 26.59 5.91 -11.41
C THR A 23 25.96 4.96 -12.43
N TRP A 24 24.65 4.73 -12.39
CA TRP A 24 24.02 3.62 -13.14
C TRP A 24 23.18 4.05 -14.36
N LEU A 25 23.18 5.34 -14.72
CA LEU A 25 22.54 5.84 -15.94
C LEU A 25 23.42 5.63 -17.19
N ALA A 26 23.89 4.41 -17.40
CA ALA A 26 24.22 3.96 -18.74
C ALA A 26 22.98 3.22 -19.26
N ALA A 27 22.32 3.77 -20.27
CA ALA A 27 21.29 3.04 -21.00
C ALA A 27 21.94 1.76 -21.56
N ALA A 28 21.64 0.61 -20.94
CA ALA A 28 22.10 -0.66 -21.44
C ALA A 28 21.37 -0.91 -22.76
N GLU A 29 22.13 -1.02 -23.85
CA GLU A 29 21.65 -1.48 -25.15
C GLU A 29 21.04 -2.87 -24.95
N GLN A 30 19.72 -2.98 -25.01
CA GLN A 30 19.02 -4.22 -24.75
C GLN A 30 19.22 -5.14 -25.96
N THR A 31 19.76 -6.34 -25.76
CA THR A 31 19.98 -7.32 -26.84
C THR A 31 19.10 -8.55 -26.65
N TYR A 32 18.69 -9.19 -27.76
CA TYR A 32 17.91 -10.42 -27.81
C TYR A 32 18.69 -11.49 -28.58
N GLY A 33 19.01 -12.61 -27.94
CA GLY A 33 19.64 -13.74 -28.63
C GLY A 33 20.43 -14.66 -27.69
N PRO A 34 21.07 -15.71 -28.25
CA PRO A 34 21.14 -16.05 -29.68
C PRO A 34 19.80 -16.58 -30.23
N VAL A 35 19.44 -16.19 -31.45
CA VAL A 35 18.23 -16.68 -32.15
C VAL A 35 18.32 -18.19 -32.35
N ARG A 36 17.27 -18.93 -31.95
CA ARG A 36 17.21 -20.39 -32.06
C ARG A 36 16.70 -20.85 -33.42
N ALA A 37 17.07 -22.05 -33.83
CA ALA A 37 16.54 -22.67 -35.05
C ALA A 37 15.00 -22.83 -34.93
N GLY A 38 14.28 -22.27 -35.91
CA GLY A 38 12.81 -22.29 -35.95
C GLY A 38 12.11 -21.09 -35.29
N GLU A 39 12.82 -20.18 -34.61
CA GLU A 39 12.20 -18.94 -34.12
C GLU A 39 11.88 -17.99 -35.28
N SER A 40 10.63 -17.53 -35.33
CA SER A 40 10.19 -16.52 -36.30
C SER A 40 10.32 -15.11 -35.74
N LEU A 41 10.59 -14.13 -36.61
CA LEU A 41 10.61 -12.73 -36.23
C LEU A 41 9.28 -12.28 -35.58
N TRP A 42 8.16 -12.84 -36.04
CA TRP A 42 6.82 -12.57 -35.49
C TRP A 42 6.71 -12.96 -34.01
N GLU A 43 7.25 -14.12 -33.62
CA GLU A 43 7.27 -14.57 -32.23
C GLU A 43 8.20 -13.73 -31.37
N ILE A 44 9.39 -13.41 -31.89
CA ILE A 44 10.37 -12.55 -31.21
C ILE A 44 9.77 -11.15 -30.95
N ALA A 45 9.20 -10.53 -31.97
CA ALA A 45 8.51 -9.25 -31.85
C ALA A 45 7.32 -9.33 -30.89
N GLY A 46 6.56 -10.42 -30.90
CA GLY A 46 5.47 -10.66 -29.96
C GLY A 46 5.92 -10.71 -28.49
N ARG A 47 7.08 -11.31 -28.21
CA ARG A 47 7.68 -11.36 -26.86
C ARG A 47 8.27 -10.03 -26.40
N LEU A 48 8.82 -9.26 -27.34
CA LEU A 48 9.41 -7.94 -27.06
C LEU A 48 8.35 -6.82 -26.97
N ASN A 49 7.12 -7.06 -27.42
CA ASN A 49 6.04 -6.08 -27.46
C ASN A 49 5.11 -6.10 -26.23
N THR A 50 5.57 -6.56 -25.06
CA THR A 50 4.72 -6.78 -23.88
C THR A 50 4.37 -5.53 -23.06
N GLY A 51 4.20 -4.35 -23.68
CA GLY A 51 3.68 -3.19 -22.93
C GLY A 51 3.84 -1.77 -23.50
N PHE A 52 4.35 -1.59 -24.72
CA PHE A 52 4.70 -0.25 -25.22
C PHE A 52 3.66 0.41 -26.14
N GLY A 53 2.49 -0.19 -26.36
CA GLY A 53 1.46 0.34 -27.27
C GLY A 53 1.85 0.29 -28.76
N LEU A 54 2.99 -0.32 -29.09
CA LEU A 54 3.43 -0.58 -30.46
C LEU A 54 2.68 -1.78 -31.03
N THR A 55 2.46 -1.77 -32.35
CA THR A 55 2.00 -2.96 -33.07
C THR A 55 3.16 -3.93 -33.29
N ARG A 56 2.85 -5.22 -33.48
CA ARG A 56 3.88 -6.22 -33.81
C ARG A 56 4.61 -5.86 -35.11
N ASP A 57 3.88 -5.34 -36.08
CA ASP A 57 4.40 -4.88 -37.37
C ASP A 57 5.46 -3.78 -37.20
N GLN A 58 5.21 -2.79 -36.34
CA GLN A 58 6.19 -1.73 -36.01
C GLN A 58 7.46 -2.30 -35.36
N MET A 59 7.31 -3.23 -34.42
CA MET A 59 8.45 -3.86 -33.76
C MET A 59 9.29 -4.70 -34.73
N MET A 60 8.65 -5.45 -35.64
CA MET A 60 9.35 -6.24 -36.65
C MET A 60 10.17 -5.38 -37.61
N LEU A 61 9.61 -4.26 -38.09
CA LEU A 61 10.33 -3.32 -38.95
C LEU A 61 11.48 -2.63 -38.21
N ALA A 62 11.27 -2.27 -36.93
CA ALA A 62 12.31 -1.68 -36.11
C ALA A 62 13.47 -2.65 -35.88
N LEU A 63 13.18 -3.94 -35.62
CA LEU A 63 14.17 -5.00 -35.46
C LEU A 63 14.95 -5.26 -36.76
N LEU A 64 14.29 -5.25 -37.91
CA LEU A 64 14.94 -5.35 -39.23
C LEU A 64 15.92 -4.19 -39.44
N LYS A 65 15.47 -2.95 -39.20
CA LYS A 65 16.29 -1.74 -39.41
C LYS A 65 17.49 -1.67 -38.46
N ALA A 66 17.34 -2.15 -37.23
CA ALA A 66 18.42 -2.20 -36.24
C ALA A 66 19.42 -3.33 -36.51
N ASN A 67 19.02 -4.39 -37.23
CA ASN A 67 19.81 -5.62 -37.41
C ASN A 67 19.80 -6.13 -38.85
N PRO A 68 20.17 -5.32 -39.86
CA PRO A 68 20.07 -5.74 -41.27
C PRO A 68 20.87 -7.03 -41.56
N ASP A 69 22.02 -7.22 -40.90
CA ASP A 69 22.90 -8.37 -41.11
C ASP A 69 22.37 -9.69 -40.55
N ALA A 70 21.31 -9.64 -39.72
CA ALA A 70 20.66 -10.82 -39.18
C ALA A 70 19.69 -11.46 -40.19
N PHE A 71 19.33 -10.77 -41.28
CA PHE A 71 18.35 -11.21 -42.28
C PHE A 71 19.01 -11.49 -43.63
N SER A 72 18.53 -12.52 -44.32
CA SER A 72 18.92 -12.82 -45.69
C SER A 72 17.67 -12.92 -46.58
N PRO A 73 17.43 -11.95 -47.48
CA PRO A 73 18.17 -10.70 -47.72
C PRO A 73 17.96 -9.66 -46.59
N SER A 74 18.91 -8.75 -46.42
CA SER A 74 19.00 -7.80 -45.29
C SER A 74 17.90 -6.73 -45.25
N CYS A 75 17.16 -6.57 -46.35
CA CYS A 75 16.11 -5.56 -46.49
C CYS A 75 14.68 -6.13 -46.39
N ASN A 76 14.50 -7.44 -46.13
CA ASN A 76 13.18 -8.07 -46.07
C ASN A 76 12.96 -8.83 -44.76
N LEU A 77 11.89 -8.50 -44.04
CA LEU A 77 11.52 -9.12 -42.76
C LEU A 77 11.09 -10.59 -42.86
N ASN A 78 10.73 -11.07 -44.04
CA ASN A 78 10.41 -12.48 -44.31
C ASN A 78 11.64 -13.26 -44.79
N GLY A 79 12.80 -12.61 -44.88
CA GLY A 79 14.08 -13.26 -45.15
C GLY A 79 14.46 -14.29 -44.08
N VAL A 80 15.40 -15.15 -44.41
CA VAL A 80 15.92 -16.15 -43.46
C VAL A 80 16.66 -15.42 -42.34
N LEU A 81 16.12 -15.54 -41.12
CA LEU A 81 16.75 -15.04 -39.90
C LEU A 81 17.90 -15.98 -39.50
N ARG A 82 19.11 -15.44 -39.37
CA ARG A 82 20.31 -16.23 -39.08
C ARG A 82 20.27 -16.81 -37.67
N VAL A 83 20.29 -18.13 -37.57
CA VAL A 83 20.40 -18.85 -36.30
C VAL A 83 21.73 -18.48 -35.64
N GLY A 84 21.70 -18.14 -34.35
CA GLY A 84 22.86 -17.67 -33.59
C GLY A 84 23.05 -16.15 -33.57
N ALA A 85 22.29 -15.38 -34.35
CA ALA A 85 22.38 -13.93 -34.33
C ALA A 85 21.93 -13.36 -32.96
N VAL A 86 22.58 -12.28 -32.51
CA VAL A 86 22.17 -11.48 -31.37
C VAL A 86 21.62 -10.17 -31.91
N LEU A 87 20.34 -9.93 -31.70
CA LEU A 87 19.62 -8.75 -32.18
C LEU A 87 19.76 -7.61 -31.17
N SER A 88 20.15 -6.43 -31.62
CA SER A 88 19.98 -5.19 -30.87
C SER A 88 18.51 -4.79 -30.87
N VAL A 89 17.92 -4.62 -29.69
CA VAL A 89 16.52 -4.23 -29.52
C VAL A 89 16.45 -2.69 -29.57
N PRO A 90 15.79 -2.10 -30.58
CA PRO A 90 15.74 -0.65 -30.73
C PRO A 90 14.91 -0.01 -29.61
N ALA A 91 15.26 1.24 -29.26
CA ALA A 91 14.50 2.00 -28.29
C ALA A 91 13.08 2.29 -28.81
N VAL A 92 12.08 2.38 -27.91
CA VAL A 92 10.67 2.62 -28.26
C VAL A 92 10.48 3.82 -29.21
N LYS A 93 11.21 4.93 -28.97
CA LYS A 93 11.18 6.12 -29.84
C LYS A 93 11.64 5.88 -31.28
N GLN A 94 12.51 4.89 -31.51
CA GLN A 94 12.95 4.52 -32.85
C GLN A 94 11.90 3.66 -33.55
N ALA A 95 11.20 2.80 -32.80
CA ALA A 95 10.09 1.99 -33.32
C ALA A 95 8.82 2.82 -33.60
N GLU A 96 8.59 3.92 -32.88
CA GLU A 96 7.49 4.87 -33.11
C GLU A 96 7.66 5.74 -34.37
N GLN A 97 8.85 5.75 -35.00
CA GLN A 97 9.09 6.57 -36.20
C GLN A 97 8.22 6.16 -37.39
N VAL A 98 7.73 4.92 -37.40
CA VAL A 98 6.82 4.41 -38.43
C VAL A 98 5.44 4.28 -37.80
N ASP A 99 4.46 4.97 -38.37
CA ASP A 99 3.06 4.86 -37.97
C ASP A 99 2.53 3.41 -38.13
N ALA A 100 1.56 3.01 -37.31
CA ALA A 100 1.06 1.64 -37.25
C ALA A 100 0.43 1.16 -38.58
N ASP A 101 -0.32 2.02 -39.26
CA ASP A 101 -0.97 1.66 -40.54
C ASP A 101 0.08 1.60 -41.67
N SER A 102 1.05 2.51 -41.63
CA SER A 102 2.19 2.51 -42.56
C SER A 102 3.07 1.27 -42.37
N ALA A 103 3.31 0.86 -41.12
CA ALA A 103 4.08 -0.34 -40.79
C ALA A 103 3.39 -1.58 -41.34
N ARG A 104 2.07 -1.70 -41.16
CA ARG A 104 1.29 -2.83 -41.70
C ARG A 104 1.34 -2.89 -43.23
N ALA A 105 1.21 -1.75 -43.90
CA ALA A 105 1.31 -1.68 -45.36
C ALA A 105 2.70 -2.13 -45.88
N GLN A 106 3.78 -1.69 -45.22
CA GLN A 106 5.15 -2.12 -45.57
C GLN A 106 5.38 -3.60 -45.31
N VAL A 107 4.86 -4.16 -44.22
CA VAL A 107 4.95 -5.59 -43.92
C VAL A 107 4.25 -6.42 -44.99
N GLN A 108 3.06 -5.98 -45.42
CA GLN A 108 2.30 -6.66 -46.47
C GLN A 108 3.02 -6.59 -47.83
N GLN A 109 3.57 -5.42 -48.19
CA GLN A 109 4.36 -5.25 -49.41
C GLN A 109 5.60 -6.17 -49.43
N GLN A 110 6.34 -6.25 -48.32
CA GLN A 110 7.51 -7.14 -48.22
C GLN A 110 7.12 -8.62 -48.28
N ALA A 111 5.93 -8.99 -47.79
CA ALA A 111 5.39 -10.35 -47.90
C ALA A 111 5.02 -10.73 -49.34
N GLU A 112 4.46 -9.80 -50.11
CA GLU A 112 4.15 -10.00 -51.54
C GLU A 112 5.43 -10.18 -52.38
N GLN A 113 6.44 -9.33 -52.15
CA GLN A 113 7.75 -9.44 -52.78
C GLN A 113 8.42 -10.79 -52.46
N TRP A 114 8.33 -11.24 -51.20
CA TRP A 114 8.85 -12.54 -50.78
C TRP A 114 8.12 -13.71 -51.47
N ALA A 115 6.79 -13.60 -51.64
CA ALA A 115 6.00 -14.59 -52.34
C ALA A 115 6.30 -14.63 -53.85
N GLU A 116 6.65 -13.51 -54.47
CA GLU A 116 7.09 -13.46 -55.87
C GLU A 116 8.52 -14.01 -56.04
N HIS A 117 9.44 -13.66 -55.13
CA HIS A 117 10.79 -14.24 -55.09
C HIS A 117 10.75 -15.76 -55.03
N ARG A 118 9.95 -16.34 -54.12
CA ARG A 118 9.79 -17.80 -54.00
C ARG A 118 9.15 -18.47 -55.21
N ARG A 119 8.29 -17.76 -55.95
CA ARG A 119 7.60 -18.31 -57.14
C ARG A 119 8.43 -18.20 -58.42
N SER A 120 9.19 -17.13 -58.58
CA SER A 120 9.87 -16.77 -59.84
C SER A 120 11.39 -16.91 -59.79
N GLY A 121 11.99 -17.05 -58.60
CA GLY A 121 13.43 -17.05 -58.41
C GLY A 121 14.10 -15.69 -58.62
N ARG A 122 13.34 -14.62 -58.93
CA ARG A 122 13.88 -13.26 -59.11
C ARG A 122 14.41 -12.72 -57.78
N PRO A 123 15.68 -12.28 -57.68
CA PRO A 123 16.24 -11.76 -56.44
C PRO A 123 15.49 -10.51 -55.95
N ILE A 124 15.38 -10.35 -54.63
CA ILE A 124 14.82 -9.13 -54.04
C ILE A 124 15.90 -8.04 -54.12
N GLU A 125 15.61 -6.98 -54.86
CA GLU A 125 16.50 -5.82 -54.96
C GLU A 125 16.41 -5.00 -53.66
N CYS A 126 17.48 -5.04 -52.86
CA CYS A 126 17.62 -4.16 -51.71
C CYS A 126 18.16 -2.80 -52.17
N PRO A 127 17.56 -1.67 -51.74
CA PRO A 127 18.16 -0.37 -51.96
C PRO A 127 19.56 -0.32 -51.34
N ALA A 128 20.53 0.23 -52.07
CA ALA A 128 21.88 0.42 -51.55
C ALA A 128 21.80 1.24 -50.24
N ALA A 129 22.46 0.77 -49.18
CA ALA A 129 22.46 1.44 -47.89
C ALA A 129 22.95 2.90 -48.06
N GLU A 130 22.16 3.88 -47.62
CA GLU A 130 22.58 5.28 -47.61
C GLU A 130 23.86 5.44 -46.78
N ASP A 131 24.88 5.97 -47.44
CA ASP A 131 26.17 6.34 -46.85
C ASP A 131 25.95 7.37 -45.74
N LYS A 132 26.46 7.11 -44.53
CA LYS A 132 26.38 8.04 -43.40
C LYS A 132 27.34 9.22 -43.64
N GLY A 133 26.89 10.21 -44.42
CA GLY A 133 27.60 11.47 -44.66
C GLY A 133 27.37 12.51 -43.55
N ASP A 134 28.45 12.83 -42.85
CA ASP A 134 28.87 14.15 -42.36
C ASP A 134 27.91 15.05 -41.57
N LEU A 135 28.18 15.15 -40.25
CA LEU A 135 28.04 16.39 -39.50
C LEU A 135 29.30 16.61 -38.63
N ALA A 136 29.98 17.71 -38.95
CA ALA A 136 30.97 18.47 -38.16
C ALA A 136 32.46 18.08 -38.27
N ALA A 137 33.17 18.77 -39.17
CA ALA A 137 34.35 19.56 -38.80
C ALA A 137 34.69 20.54 -39.95
N ASP A 138 34.24 21.79 -39.83
CA ASP A 138 34.83 22.91 -40.56
C ASP A 138 35.75 23.64 -39.58
N GLY A 139 37.02 23.78 -39.94
CA GLY A 139 38.05 24.28 -39.03
C GLY A 139 39.47 24.07 -39.51
N SER A 140 39.85 24.80 -40.56
CA SER A 140 41.19 25.37 -40.80
C SER A 140 42.43 24.47 -40.74
N GLY A 141 43.19 24.49 -41.85
CA GLY A 141 44.64 24.66 -41.76
C GLY A 141 45.50 23.50 -42.22
N ALA A 142 45.97 23.64 -43.47
CA ALA A 142 47.34 23.44 -43.90
C ALA A 142 48.03 22.05 -43.75
N ASP A 143 48.58 21.66 -44.91
CA ASP A 143 49.91 21.10 -45.10
C ASP A 143 50.17 19.57 -45.00
N LEU A 144 50.67 19.11 -46.17
CA LEU A 144 51.84 18.27 -46.37
C LEU A 144 51.74 16.73 -46.26
N GLN A 145 52.04 16.13 -47.42
CA GLN A 145 52.93 14.99 -47.63
C GLN A 145 52.39 13.56 -47.45
N SER A 146 52.17 12.93 -48.63
CA SER A 146 52.84 11.69 -49.08
C SER A 146 53.41 10.73 -48.02
N ARG A 147 52.93 9.48 -48.02
CA ARG A 147 53.78 8.29 -48.24
C ARG A 147 52.98 6.98 -48.38
N GLU A 148 53.32 6.28 -49.46
CA GLU A 148 53.05 4.86 -49.73
C GLU A 148 53.62 3.92 -48.66
N THR A 149 53.01 2.72 -48.53
CA THR A 149 53.64 1.37 -48.55
C THR A 149 52.57 0.36 -48.06
N ILE A 150 51.95 -0.46 -48.91
CA ILE A 150 52.38 -1.77 -49.46
C ILE A 150 53.12 -2.66 -48.47
N SER A 151 52.53 -3.83 -48.17
CA SER A 151 53.10 -5.21 -48.11
C SER A 151 52.13 -6.07 -47.28
N LEU A 152 51.23 -6.88 -47.85
CA LEU A 152 51.42 -8.20 -48.47
C LEU A 152 52.39 -9.13 -47.72
N GLU A 153 51.85 -10.33 -47.41
CA GLU A 153 52.46 -11.67 -47.35
C GLU A 153 52.18 -12.42 -46.05
N ARG A 154 51.92 -13.73 -46.01
CA ARG A 154 51.67 -14.81 -46.99
C ARG A 154 51.55 -16.10 -46.14
N GLY A 155 50.84 -17.12 -46.65
CA GLY A 155 51.09 -18.54 -46.31
C GLY A 155 49.87 -19.24 -45.73
N THR A 156 49.12 -20.13 -46.41
CA THR A 156 49.39 -21.36 -47.21
C THR A 156 49.04 -22.65 -46.43
N GLU A 157 48.63 -23.68 -47.20
CA GLU A 157 48.22 -25.06 -46.88
C GLU A 157 46.68 -25.22 -46.67
N GLY A 158 45.87 -25.95 -47.46
CA GLY A 158 46.02 -27.19 -48.26
C GLY A 158 45.61 -28.40 -47.39
N ALA A 159 44.75 -29.38 -47.72
CA ALA A 159 44.03 -29.86 -48.90
C ALA A 159 43.01 -30.98 -48.47
N GLU A 160 41.96 -31.24 -49.29
CA GLU A 160 41.24 -32.52 -49.60
C GLU A 160 40.60 -33.40 -48.47
N ALA A 161 39.49 -34.17 -48.62
CA ALA A 161 38.76 -34.72 -49.77
C ALA A 161 37.33 -35.24 -49.38
N ALA A 162 36.43 -35.37 -50.40
CA ALA A 162 35.31 -36.33 -50.68
C ALA A 162 34.28 -36.73 -49.57
N GLU A 163 32.98 -37.00 -49.78
CA GLU A 163 32.25 -37.73 -50.86
C GLU A 163 30.71 -37.49 -50.79
N SER A 164 29.98 -37.82 -51.87
CA SER A 164 28.56 -37.59 -52.21
C SER A 164 27.50 -38.53 -51.59
N ALA A 165 26.22 -38.10 -51.49
CA ALA A 165 25.03 -38.79 -52.08
C ALA A 165 23.63 -38.25 -51.63
N VAL A 166 22.82 -37.83 -52.64
CA VAL A 166 21.39 -38.17 -52.93
C VAL A 166 20.20 -37.69 -52.04
N LEU A 167 19.21 -37.05 -52.72
CA LEU A 167 17.84 -36.56 -52.38
C LEU A 167 16.75 -37.68 -52.40
N PRO A 168 15.51 -37.56 -51.83
CA PRO A 168 14.41 -36.72 -52.42
C PRO A 168 13.24 -36.17 -51.53
N ASN A 169 12.62 -35.08 -52.05
CA ASN A 169 11.21 -34.56 -52.13
C ASN A 169 10.08 -35.10 -51.23
N GLU A 170 8.91 -34.47 -50.98
CA GLU A 170 8.20 -33.18 -51.15
C GLU A 170 6.81 -33.41 -50.50
N ILE A 171 6.14 -32.42 -49.87
CA ILE A 171 4.69 -32.52 -49.54
C ILE A 171 3.99 -31.14 -49.76
N PRO A 172 2.84 -31.10 -50.48
CA PRO A 172 2.08 -29.87 -50.77
C PRO A 172 0.79 -29.64 -49.94
N ILE A 173 0.24 -28.44 -50.12
CA ILE A 173 -0.84 -27.67 -49.43
C ILE A 173 -2.27 -28.19 -49.73
N PRO A 174 -3.31 -27.82 -48.93
CA PRO A 174 -4.47 -27.12 -49.55
C PRO A 174 -5.15 -26.00 -48.71
N LYS A 175 -5.98 -25.19 -49.39
CA LYS A 175 -6.71 -23.97 -48.97
C LYS A 175 -8.23 -24.19 -48.75
N SER A 176 -8.81 -23.25 -47.98
CA SER A 176 -10.15 -22.59 -48.01
C SER A 176 -11.46 -23.31 -47.62
N GLU A 177 -12.07 -22.83 -46.50
CA GLU A 177 -13.44 -22.29 -46.23
C GLU A 177 -14.64 -22.53 -47.21
N PRO A 178 -15.96 -22.29 -46.88
CA PRO A 178 -16.56 -21.55 -45.73
C PRO A 178 -17.93 -22.05 -45.12
N THR A 179 -18.38 -21.40 -44.02
CA THR A 179 -19.76 -20.97 -43.60
C THR A 179 -20.93 -21.91 -43.18
N ALA A 180 -21.47 -21.59 -41.98
CA ALA A 180 -22.88 -21.25 -41.62
C ALA A 180 -23.93 -22.28 -41.06
N LYS A 181 -24.43 -21.91 -39.86
CA LYS A 181 -25.83 -21.78 -39.38
C LYS A 181 -26.68 -22.97 -38.85
N LEU A 182 -27.24 -22.71 -37.65
CA LEU A 182 -28.57 -23.05 -37.05
C LEU A 182 -28.92 -24.47 -36.55
N GLY A 183 -29.43 -24.55 -35.31
CA GLY A 183 -30.72 -25.23 -35.03
C GLY A 183 -30.83 -26.22 -33.85
N ALA A 184 -31.41 -25.73 -32.74
CA ALA A 184 -32.43 -26.35 -31.87
C ALA A 184 -32.27 -27.77 -31.23
N GLY A 185 -32.24 -27.78 -29.88
CA GLY A 185 -33.32 -28.32 -29.03
C GLY A 185 -33.32 -29.81 -28.61
N ARG A 186 -33.23 -30.09 -27.30
CA ARG A 186 -34.27 -30.77 -26.48
C ARG A 186 -33.82 -31.08 -25.04
N SER A 187 -34.75 -30.84 -24.12
CA SER A 187 -34.79 -31.19 -22.69
C SER A 187 -35.18 -32.66 -22.44
N LEU A 188 -34.78 -33.23 -21.29
CA LEU A 188 -35.58 -34.11 -20.39
C LEU A 188 -34.72 -34.54 -19.16
N GLY A 189 -35.27 -34.43 -17.94
CA GLY A 189 -34.71 -34.98 -16.69
C GLY A 189 -35.27 -36.38 -16.34
N PRO A 190 -35.48 -36.74 -15.05
CA PRO A 190 -34.50 -37.14 -14.02
C PRO A 190 -34.84 -38.50 -13.32
N ALA A 191 -33.91 -39.08 -12.54
CA ALA A 191 -34.07 -40.12 -11.45
C ALA A 191 -32.71 -40.77 -11.13
N ALA A 192 -32.39 -41.50 -10.06
CA ALA A 192 -32.74 -41.66 -8.63
C ALA A 192 -31.71 -42.69 -8.07
N ALA A 193 -31.54 -42.80 -6.74
CA ALA A 193 -30.51 -43.56 -5.99
C ALA A 193 -30.45 -45.11 -6.21
N PRO A 194 -29.47 -45.83 -5.62
CA PRO A 194 -29.76 -46.54 -4.35
C PRO A 194 -28.58 -46.66 -3.33
N ALA A 195 -28.90 -47.25 -2.16
CA ALA A 195 -28.14 -47.40 -0.92
C ALA A 195 -27.40 -48.76 -0.76
N GLY A 196 -26.55 -48.87 0.28
CA GLY A 196 -26.21 -50.18 0.93
C GLY A 196 -24.83 -50.26 1.60
N ALA A 197 -24.79 -50.43 2.93
CA ALA A 197 -23.64 -50.84 3.76
C ALA A 197 -23.52 -52.39 3.86
N PRO A 198 -22.40 -52.94 4.39
CA PRO A 198 -22.47 -53.58 5.72
C PRO A 198 -21.17 -53.51 6.59
N ASP A 199 -21.34 -53.97 7.83
CA ASP A 199 -20.49 -53.95 9.05
C ASP A 199 -19.25 -54.89 9.12
N LEU A 200 -18.23 -54.45 9.90
CA LEU A 200 -17.36 -55.10 10.95
C LEU A 200 -16.67 -56.49 10.73
N PRO A 201 -15.47 -56.79 11.32
CA PRO A 201 -15.26 -56.82 12.78
C PRO A 201 -13.86 -56.42 13.35
N SER A 202 -13.84 -56.35 14.68
CA SER A 202 -12.76 -55.99 15.59
C SER A 202 -12.03 -57.18 16.24
N ASN A 203 -10.73 -56.99 16.54
CA ASN A 203 -10.08 -57.12 17.87
C ASN A 203 -8.87 -58.09 18.05
N GLN A 204 -7.90 -57.61 18.87
CA GLN A 204 -6.92 -58.27 19.77
C GLN A 204 -5.42 -58.39 19.39
N GLY A 205 -4.54 -57.87 20.29
CA GLY A 205 -3.17 -58.38 20.54
C GLY A 205 -2.08 -57.37 20.98
N LEU A 206 -1.82 -57.26 22.30
CA LEU A 206 -0.77 -56.55 23.11
C LEU A 206 0.72 -56.96 22.84
N PRO A 207 1.81 -56.54 23.58
CA PRO A 207 2.07 -55.43 24.55
C PRO A 207 3.46 -54.67 24.45
N ASN A 208 3.63 -53.64 25.30
CA ASN A 208 4.82 -53.13 26.04
C ASN A 208 6.22 -52.94 25.40
N GLU A 209 6.78 -51.74 25.57
CA GLU A 209 8.17 -51.54 26.05
C GLU A 209 8.32 -50.23 26.84
N ALA A 210 9.18 -50.27 27.87
CA ALA A 210 9.34 -49.28 28.94
C ALA A 210 10.66 -48.51 28.84
N LEU A 211 10.62 -47.21 29.22
CA LEU A 211 11.58 -46.40 30.05
C LEU A 211 13.12 -46.62 29.93
N PRO A 212 13.96 -45.56 30.06
CA PRO A 212 14.12 -44.96 31.41
C PRO A 212 14.40 -43.45 31.52
N THR A 213 14.02 -43.00 32.71
CA THR A 213 14.46 -41.86 33.53
C THR A 213 15.98 -41.67 33.58
N GLN A 214 16.43 -40.40 33.60
CA GLN A 214 17.64 -40.01 34.33
C GLN A 214 17.39 -38.69 35.08
N ALA A 215 17.50 -38.78 36.41
CA ALA A 215 17.80 -37.69 37.32
C ALA A 215 19.20 -37.96 37.88
N ALA A 216 20.06 -36.95 37.92
CA ALA A 216 21.25 -36.94 38.77
C ALA A 216 21.63 -35.49 39.11
N ALA A 217 21.85 -35.30 40.40
CA ALA A 217 22.18 -34.05 41.08
C ALA A 217 23.69 -33.79 41.13
N SER A 218 24.07 -32.52 41.35
CA SER A 218 25.30 -32.09 42.03
C SER A 218 25.01 -30.71 42.68
N THR A 219 24.78 -30.63 44.01
CA THR A 219 25.74 -30.27 45.09
C THR A 219 26.46 -28.91 44.88
N VAL A 220 26.01 -27.77 45.46
CA VAL A 220 26.28 -27.19 46.83
C VAL A 220 27.71 -26.56 46.92
N PRO A 221 27.99 -25.42 47.62
CA PRO A 221 27.32 -24.91 48.84
C PRO A 221 27.01 -23.39 48.99
N GLN A 222 26.12 -23.16 49.97
CA GLN A 222 25.91 -21.93 50.73
C GLN A 222 27.09 -21.62 51.68
N GLU A 223 27.31 -20.33 51.95
CA GLU A 223 28.06 -19.83 53.10
C GLU A 223 27.14 -18.94 53.97
N ALA A 224 27.33 -19.00 55.28
CA ALA A 224 26.37 -18.61 56.32
C ALA A 224 26.80 -17.35 57.12
N SER A 225 25.81 -16.45 57.39
CA SER A 225 25.56 -15.64 58.63
C SER A 225 26.68 -14.74 59.23
N PRO A 226 26.46 -13.83 60.23
CA PRO A 226 25.36 -13.77 61.23
C PRO A 226 24.82 -12.38 61.71
N ASN A 227 23.72 -12.45 62.50
CA ASN A 227 23.22 -11.56 63.59
C ASN A 227 22.63 -10.16 63.27
N GLY A 228 21.53 -9.66 63.86
CA GLY A 228 20.67 -10.15 64.95
C GLY A 228 19.50 -9.19 65.34
N SER A 229 18.70 -9.64 66.32
CA SER A 229 17.73 -8.96 67.23
C SER A 229 16.34 -8.46 66.77
N THR A 230 15.30 -9.14 67.29
CA THR A 230 13.89 -8.78 67.63
C THR A 230 13.78 -7.89 68.91
N PRO A 231 12.60 -7.47 69.47
CA PRO A 231 11.16 -7.50 69.06
C PRO A 231 10.28 -6.21 69.32
N ALA A 232 9.05 -6.17 68.74
CA ALA A 232 7.67 -5.65 69.11
C ALA A 232 7.38 -4.65 70.31
N PRO A 233 6.13 -4.17 70.63
CA PRO A 233 4.83 -3.87 69.91
C PRO A 233 4.07 -2.55 70.38
N ILE A 234 2.77 -2.41 69.97
CA ILE A 234 1.57 -1.80 70.67
C ILE A 234 1.12 -0.34 70.30
N SER A 235 -0.09 -0.18 69.71
CA SER A 235 -1.30 0.47 70.29
C SER A 235 -2.34 0.99 69.25
N THR A 236 -3.61 0.64 69.47
CA THR A 236 -4.88 1.26 68.99
C THR A 236 -5.49 2.09 70.15
N PRO A 237 -6.41 3.08 70.00
CA PRO A 237 -7.85 2.83 69.67
C PRO A 237 -8.73 3.97 69.04
N ILE A 238 -9.80 3.55 68.35
CA ILE A 238 -11.25 3.95 68.37
C ILE A 238 -11.68 5.46 68.29
N SER A 239 -12.55 5.80 67.33
CA SER A 239 -13.94 6.34 67.55
C SER A 239 -14.70 6.71 66.26
N THR A 240 -16.02 6.49 66.26
CA THR A 240 -17.04 6.99 65.29
C THR A 240 -17.99 7.97 66.02
N PRO A 241 -18.78 8.82 65.32
CA PRO A 241 -20.23 8.54 65.22
C PRO A 241 -20.97 9.08 63.97
N LYS A 242 -22.23 8.60 63.81
CA LYS A 242 -23.28 8.87 62.80
C LYS A 242 -24.01 10.23 62.96
N SER A 243 -24.54 10.81 61.87
CA SER A 243 -25.98 11.22 61.68
C SER A 243 -26.25 12.01 60.37
N ALA A 244 -27.45 11.82 59.78
CA ALA A 244 -28.03 12.44 58.56
C ALA A 244 -29.10 13.53 58.94
N PRO A 245 -29.74 14.37 58.07
CA PRO A 245 -30.30 14.09 56.72
C PRO A 245 -30.11 15.20 55.62
N ALA A 246 -30.64 14.92 54.41
CA ALA A 246 -30.45 15.56 53.09
C ALA A 246 -30.94 17.03 52.91
N PRO A 247 -30.59 17.70 51.78
CA PRO A 247 -31.48 17.63 50.61
C PRO A 247 -30.79 17.48 49.23
N VAL A 248 -31.61 16.97 48.30
CA VAL A 248 -31.51 16.83 46.84
C VAL A 248 -30.56 17.82 46.13
N GLY A 249 -29.62 17.28 45.36
CA GLY A 249 -28.78 18.03 44.41
C GLY A 249 -27.88 17.09 43.60
N THR A 250 -28.11 17.06 42.29
CA THR A 250 -27.39 16.31 41.25
C THR A 250 -25.90 16.69 41.15
N SER A 251 -24.98 15.78 41.48
CA SER A 251 -23.65 15.66 40.87
C SER A 251 -22.82 14.56 41.56
N VAL A 252 -22.80 13.34 41.02
CA VAL A 252 -21.77 12.34 41.38
C VAL A 252 -21.34 11.62 40.12
N HIS A 253 -20.39 12.20 39.38
CA HIS A 253 -19.52 11.52 38.42
C HIS A 253 -18.19 12.30 38.23
N ALA A 254 -17.66 12.88 39.30
CA ALA A 254 -16.43 13.69 39.25
C ALA A 254 -15.36 13.28 40.28
N ALA A 255 -15.51 12.16 41.00
CA ALA A 255 -14.63 11.82 42.13
C ALA A 255 -13.92 10.46 42.04
N ALA A 256 -13.98 9.74 40.92
CA ALA A 256 -13.33 8.43 40.77
C ALA A 256 -12.30 8.35 39.63
N LEU A 257 -11.98 9.46 38.95
CA LEU A 257 -11.02 9.52 37.83
C LEU A 257 -9.64 10.05 38.23
N LYS A 258 -9.24 9.86 39.49
CA LYS A 258 -8.01 10.46 40.02
C LYS A 258 -6.85 9.50 40.26
N ASP A 259 -6.97 8.22 39.87
CA ASP A 259 -5.90 7.23 40.17
C ASP A 259 -5.74 6.10 39.14
N SER A 260 -6.20 6.28 37.90
CA SER A 260 -5.80 5.42 36.78
C SER A 260 -4.70 6.14 36.00
N GLY A 261 -3.48 6.02 36.52
CA GLY A 261 -2.29 6.59 35.94
C GLY A 261 -2.12 6.15 34.48
N GLU A 262 -2.24 7.13 33.58
CA GLU A 262 -1.57 7.08 32.30
C GLU A 262 -0.12 6.64 32.54
N GLY A 263 0.40 5.80 31.64
CA GLY A 263 1.84 5.66 31.48
C GLY A 263 2.41 7.05 31.21
N SER A 264 2.83 7.72 32.29
CA SER A 264 3.43 9.03 32.23
C SER A 264 4.61 8.90 31.28
N ILE A 265 4.60 9.72 30.24
CA ILE A 265 5.83 10.17 29.64
C ILE A 265 6.67 10.66 30.83
N ALA A 266 7.77 9.95 31.12
CA ALA A 266 8.71 10.38 32.13
C ALA A 266 8.98 11.88 31.94
N PRO A 267 9.08 12.69 33.02
CA PRO A 267 9.19 14.14 32.89
C PRO A 267 10.31 14.46 31.89
N GLU A 268 9.92 15.04 30.75
CA GLU A 268 10.82 15.27 29.63
C GLU A 268 11.89 16.26 30.08
N GLY A 269 13.06 15.74 30.42
CA GLY A 269 14.27 16.53 30.54
C GLY A 269 14.58 17.15 29.18
N ASN A 270 14.36 18.47 29.08
CA ASN A 270 14.87 19.43 28.08
C ASN A 270 15.46 18.79 26.81
N ARG A 271 14.62 18.21 25.95
CA ARG A 271 15.01 17.85 24.59
C ARG A 271 14.76 19.06 23.72
N ALA A 272 15.83 19.59 23.09
CA ALA A 272 15.73 20.64 22.09
C ALA A 272 14.65 20.28 21.04
N PRO A 273 13.91 21.27 20.49
CA PRO A 273 12.70 21.03 19.72
C PRO A 273 12.99 20.24 18.44
N VAL A 274 12.76 18.92 18.49
CA VAL A 274 12.88 18.01 17.34
C VAL A 274 11.94 18.47 16.21
N TRP A 275 10.80 19.08 16.57
CA TRP A 275 9.83 19.68 15.65
C TRP A 275 10.41 20.82 14.81
N ALA A 276 11.33 21.63 15.33
CA ALA A 276 11.91 22.74 14.57
C ALA A 276 12.87 22.25 13.48
N MET A 277 13.65 21.20 13.76
CA MET A 277 14.57 20.59 12.79
C MET A 277 13.83 19.78 11.73
N THR A 278 12.79 19.03 12.10
CA THR A 278 11.97 18.29 11.13
C THR A 278 11.14 19.23 10.26
N ALA A 279 10.51 20.27 10.84
CA ALA A 279 9.75 21.26 10.08
C ALA A 279 10.62 22.05 9.09
N LEU A 280 11.85 22.43 9.47
CA LEU A 280 12.79 23.10 8.57
C LEU A 280 13.21 22.19 7.41
N LEU A 281 13.54 20.92 7.69
CA LEU A 281 13.93 19.96 6.66
C LEU A 281 12.78 19.72 5.66
N LEU A 282 11.55 19.65 6.15
CA LEU A 282 10.35 19.40 5.36
C LEU A 282 9.89 20.64 4.58
N ALA A 283 10.01 21.83 5.14
CA ALA A 283 9.82 23.09 4.41
C ALA A 283 10.82 23.22 3.27
N LEU A 284 12.07 22.79 3.47
CA LEU A 284 13.09 22.75 2.43
C LEU A 284 12.77 21.71 1.35
N ILE A 285 12.31 20.51 1.72
CA ILE A 285 11.90 19.46 0.77
C ILE A 285 10.67 19.90 -0.04
N ALA A 286 9.63 20.42 0.62
CA ALA A 286 8.43 20.92 -0.04
C ALA A 286 8.76 22.11 -0.96
N ALA A 287 9.56 23.07 -0.51
CA ALA A 287 9.99 24.20 -1.33
C ALA A 287 10.91 23.78 -2.49
N ALA A 288 11.73 22.73 -2.33
CA ALA A 288 12.53 22.16 -3.40
C ALA A 288 11.65 21.44 -4.42
N MET A 289 10.69 20.63 -3.98
CA MET A 289 9.74 19.91 -4.85
C MET A 289 8.82 20.87 -5.61
N ILE A 290 8.28 21.92 -4.96
CA ILE A 290 7.41 22.92 -5.60
C ILE A 290 8.20 23.77 -6.62
N ARG A 291 9.42 24.19 -6.28
CA ARG A 291 10.29 24.90 -7.22
C ARG A 291 10.68 24.02 -8.41
N TRP A 292 10.92 22.74 -8.16
CA TRP A 292 11.27 21.78 -9.20
C TRP A 292 10.10 21.49 -10.15
N GLU A 293 8.89 21.28 -9.63
CA GLU A 293 7.68 21.08 -10.43
C GLU A 293 7.37 22.32 -11.30
N ARG A 294 7.59 23.54 -10.78
CA ARG A 294 7.49 24.78 -11.57
C ARG A 294 8.56 24.88 -12.65
N ARG A 295 9.81 24.49 -12.36
CA ARG A 295 10.89 24.48 -13.35
C ARG A 295 10.61 23.47 -14.46
N TRP A 296 10.14 22.28 -14.13
CA TRP A 296 9.81 21.24 -15.11
C TRP A 296 8.63 21.62 -16.01
N ALA A 297 7.61 22.30 -15.45
CA ALA A 297 6.50 22.84 -16.23
C ALA A 297 6.92 23.94 -17.23
N ILE A 298 8.05 24.61 -17.00
CA ILE A 298 8.57 25.70 -17.85
C ILE A 298 9.66 25.19 -18.81
N SER A 299 10.37 24.11 -18.49
CA SER A 299 11.48 23.58 -19.30
C SER A 299 11.22 22.15 -19.77
N GLY A 300 10.42 21.98 -20.83
CA GLY A 300 10.26 20.70 -21.53
C GLY A 300 11.50 20.26 -22.34
N ARG A 301 12.72 20.32 -21.77
CA ARG A 301 13.97 19.94 -22.45
C ARG A 301 14.76 18.91 -21.64
N PRO A 302 15.29 17.84 -22.27
CA PRO A 302 16.14 16.85 -21.60
C PRO A 302 17.50 17.43 -21.21
N PHE A 303 18.00 17.01 -20.05
CA PHE A 303 19.25 17.47 -19.43
C PHE A 303 20.48 16.94 -20.18
N SER A 304 21.40 17.84 -20.57
CA SER A 304 22.69 17.50 -21.20
C SER A 304 23.69 17.02 -20.15
N ALA A 305 24.02 15.73 -20.19
CA ALA A 305 24.98 15.07 -19.31
C ALA A 305 26.44 15.33 -19.73
N THR A 306 26.95 16.54 -19.53
CA THR A 306 28.36 16.87 -19.85
C THR A 306 29.22 17.30 -18.66
N THR A 307 28.71 17.27 -17.42
CA THR A 307 29.49 17.69 -16.24
C THR A 307 29.78 16.61 -15.20
N ALA A 308 29.44 15.34 -15.45
CA ALA A 308 29.63 14.24 -14.48
C ALA A 308 30.63 13.14 -14.91
N LEU A 309 31.41 13.34 -15.98
CA LEU A 309 32.27 12.29 -16.56
C LEU A 309 33.74 12.28 -16.05
N GLY A 310 34.11 13.14 -15.11
CA GLY A 310 35.49 13.21 -14.60
C GLY A 310 35.87 12.19 -13.54
N ALA A 311 34.90 11.52 -12.88
CA ALA A 311 35.17 10.71 -11.68
C ALA A 311 34.87 9.20 -11.83
N ALA A 312 34.31 8.75 -12.96
CA ALA A 312 33.85 7.38 -13.15
C ALA A 312 34.89 6.43 -13.82
N ALA A 313 36.15 6.85 -13.96
CA ALA A 313 37.15 6.12 -14.74
C ALA A 313 37.92 5.02 -13.97
N GLN A 314 37.59 4.71 -12.70
CA GLN A 314 38.42 3.82 -11.86
C GLN A 314 37.68 2.74 -11.08
N LEU A 315 36.57 2.20 -11.58
CA LEU A 315 35.96 1.00 -10.99
C LEU A 315 36.23 -0.26 -11.84
N PRO A 316 36.60 -1.40 -11.22
CA PRO A 316 37.00 -2.60 -11.94
C PRO A 316 35.82 -3.23 -12.69
N LYS A 317 36.02 -3.49 -13.99
CA LYS A 317 35.04 -4.01 -14.96
C LYS A 317 34.32 -5.31 -14.56
N ARG A 318 34.81 -6.03 -13.53
CA ARG A 318 34.19 -7.27 -13.02
C ARG A 318 32.95 -7.05 -12.14
N ALA A 319 32.81 -5.88 -11.51
CA ALA A 319 31.61 -5.58 -10.70
C ALA A 319 30.40 -5.19 -11.56
N VAL A 320 30.63 -4.64 -12.75
CA VAL A 320 29.58 -4.20 -13.68
C VAL A 320 28.93 -5.40 -14.40
N LEU A 321 29.67 -6.49 -14.60
CA LEU A 321 29.20 -7.66 -15.34
C LEU A 321 28.21 -8.56 -14.56
N LEU A 322 28.16 -8.44 -13.22
CA LEU A 322 27.25 -9.21 -12.37
C LEU A 322 25.85 -8.58 -12.24
N LEU A 323 25.65 -7.38 -12.78
CA LEU A 323 24.41 -6.59 -12.64
C LEU A 323 23.68 -6.34 -13.97
N SER A 324 24.11 -6.98 -15.07
CA SER A 324 23.57 -6.76 -16.41
C SER A 324 22.51 -7.80 -16.86
N GLY A 325 21.69 -8.27 -15.93
CA GLY A 325 20.51 -9.10 -16.22
C GLY A 325 19.37 -8.70 -15.28
N GLY A 326 18.10 -8.97 -15.65
CA GLY A 326 16.85 -8.43 -15.04
C GLY A 326 16.67 -8.48 -13.51
N GLN A 327 17.65 -9.01 -12.77
CA GLN A 327 17.84 -8.86 -11.34
C GLN A 327 18.13 -7.41 -10.88
N SER A 328 18.81 -6.58 -11.69
CA SER A 328 19.17 -5.20 -11.30
C SER A 328 17.93 -4.35 -11.00
N GLU A 329 16.87 -4.49 -11.80
CA GLU A 329 15.63 -3.74 -11.62
C GLU A 329 14.88 -4.11 -10.33
N LEU A 330 14.91 -5.39 -9.94
CA LEU A 330 14.31 -5.84 -8.68
C LEU A 330 15.06 -5.20 -7.49
N TYR A 331 16.39 -5.21 -7.49
CA TYR A 331 17.17 -4.56 -6.44
C TYR A 331 16.90 -3.05 -6.38
N THR A 332 16.77 -2.37 -7.54
CA THR A 332 16.40 -0.94 -7.58
C THR A 332 15.03 -0.71 -6.97
N LEU A 333 14.04 -1.55 -7.27
CA LEU A 333 12.70 -1.46 -6.69
C LEU A 333 12.71 -1.66 -5.16
N LEU A 334 13.44 -2.66 -4.65
CA LEU A 334 13.53 -2.92 -3.20
C LEU A 334 14.24 -1.77 -2.47
N LEU A 335 15.28 -1.19 -3.07
CA LEU A 335 15.96 -0.01 -2.54
C LEU A 335 15.03 1.20 -2.49
N LEU A 336 14.27 1.44 -3.56
CA LEU A 336 13.27 2.51 -3.59
C LEU A 336 12.12 2.25 -2.61
N ALA A 337 11.70 1.00 -2.42
CA ALA A 337 10.71 0.62 -1.42
C ALA A 337 11.20 0.92 0.00
N THR A 338 12.48 0.67 0.28
CA THR A 338 13.13 1.02 1.56
C THR A 338 13.07 2.53 1.80
N LEU A 339 13.47 3.32 0.80
CA LEU A 339 13.41 4.77 0.89
C LEU A 339 11.97 5.28 0.99
N ALA A 340 11.02 4.68 0.27
CA ALA A 340 9.61 5.03 0.34
C ALA A 340 9.03 4.72 1.72
N GLY A 341 9.45 3.62 2.35
CA GLY A 341 9.15 3.30 3.75
C GLY A 341 9.62 4.39 4.71
N PHE A 342 10.90 4.76 4.61
CA PHE A 342 11.51 5.78 5.48
C PHE A 342 10.86 7.16 5.32
N PHE A 343 10.73 7.66 4.09
CA PHE A 343 10.12 8.98 3.85
C PHE A 343 8.60 8.97 4.07
N GLY A 344 7.92 7.86 3.78
CA GLY A 344 6.51 7.67 4.09
C GLY A 344 6.21 7.76 5.59
N ALA A 345 7.07 7.14 6.41
CA ALA A 345 7.01 7.27 7.86
C ALA A 345 7.24 8.71 8.33
N LEU A 346 8.26 9.40 7.78
CA LEU A 346 8.54 10.79 8.17
C LEU A 346 7.36 11.73 7.88
N VAL A 347 6.69 11.56 6.74
CA VAL A 347 5.52 12.37 6.40
C VAL A 347 4.31 12.01 7.26
N THR A 348 4.16 10.73 7.63
CA THR A 348 3.13 10.28 8.57
C THR A 348 3.34 10.89 9.96
N VAL A 349 4.59 10.89 10.46
CA VAL A 349 4.97 11.55 11.72
C VAL A 349 4.69 13.05 11.64
N LEU A 350 5.07 13.72 10.56
CA LEU A 350 4.79 15.15 10.37
C LEU A 350 3.28 15.44 10.47
N PHE A 351 2.45 14.62 9.85
CA PHE A 351 1.00 14.80 9.91
C PHE A 351 0.47 14.64 11.34
N ARG A 352 0.98 13.66 12.10
CA ARG A 352 0.63 13.45 13.51
C ARG A 352 1.02 14.63 14.40
N GLU A 353 2.24 15.14 14.22
CA GLU A 353 2.71 16.35 14.94
C GLU A 353 1.92 17.59 14.55
N GLY A 354 1.49 17.70 13.29
CA GLY A 354 0.58 18.75 12.85
C GLY A 354 -0.76 18.72 13.57
N ILE A 355 -1.33 17.52 13.81
CA ILE A 355 -2.55 17.37 14.59
C ILE A 355 -2.29 17.82 16.03
N ARG A 356 -1.23 17.32 16.68
CA ARG A 356 -0.87 17.67 18.07
C ARG A 356 -0.65 19.17 18.25
N LEU A 357 0.03 19.82 17.30
CA LEU A 357 0.23 21.26 17.33
C LEU A 357 -1.09 22.02 17.28
N LEU A 358 -2.02 21.61 16.41
CA LEU A 358 -3.33 22.24 16.32
C LEU A 358 -4.19 21.96 17.55
N GLU A 359 -4.13 20.76 18.10
CA GLU A 359 -4.77 20.41 19.39
C GLU A 359 -4.27 21.34 20.50
N TRP A 360 -2.95 21.45 20.65
CA TRP A 360 -2.33 22.32 21.66
C TRP A 360 -2.71 23.80 21.46
N LEU A 361 -2.72 24.29 20.22
CA LEU A 361 -3.14 25.67 19.92
C LEU A 361 -4.61 25.94 20.26
N VAL A 362 -5.47 24.91 20.22
CA VAL A 362 -6.91 25.01 20.43
C VAL A 362 -7.30 24.85 21.90
N SER A 363 -6.76 23.83 22.58
CA SER A 363 -7.15 23.46 23.95
C SER A 363 -6.11 23.79 25.00
N GLY A 364 -4.88 24.12 24.60
CA GLY A 364 -3.74 24.26 25.52
C GLY A 364 -3.20 22.94 26.05
N GLN A 365 -3.71 21.80 25.58
CA GLN A 365 -3.35 20.44 26.02
C GLN A 365 -3.06 19.54 24.81
N ASP A 366 -2.22 18.53 24.99
CA ASP A 366 -1.81 17.56 23.97
C ASP A 366 -2.21 16.10 24.32
N GLN A 367 -3.16 15.93 25.24
CA GLN A 367 -3.68 14.62 25.70
C GLN A 367 -4.69 13.96 24.73
N GLY A 368 -4.85 14.52 23.52
CA GLY A 368 -5.71 14.01 22.46
C GLY A 368 -7.07 14.70 22.34
N LEU A 369 -7.77 14.43 21.23
CA LEU A 369 -8.98 15.16 20.83
C LEU A 369 -10.14 15.09 21.82
N VAL A 370 -10.38 13.95 22.46
CA VAL A 370 -11.49 13.82 23.42
C VAL A 370 -11.19 14.60 24.69
N ALA A 371 -9.97 14.50 25.24
CA ALA A 371 -9.54 15.29 26.39
C ALA A 371 -9.56 16.80 26.07
N ALA A 372 -9.14 17.18 24.86
CA ALA A 372 -9.25 18.55 24.37
C ALA A 372 -10.72 19.02 24.34
N ALA A 373 -11.65 18.18 23.87
CA ALA A 373 -13.08 18.48 23.89
C ALA A 373 -13.58 18.69 25.33
N GLU A 374 -13.23 17.80 26.24
CA GLU A 374 -13.64 17.84 27.64
C GLU A 374 -13.13 19.08 28.38
N ALA A 375 -11.91 19.53 28.06
CA ALA A 375 -11.33 20.75 28.61
C ALA A 375 -12.01 22.04 28.12
N LEU A 376 -12.66 22.00 26.95
CA LEU A 376 -13.31 23.16 26.35
C LEU A 376 -14.71 23.42 26.91
N ALA A 377 -15.12 24.69 26.95
CA ALA A 377 -16.47 25.07 27.32
C ALA A 377 -17.50 24.57 26.29
N PRO A 378 -18.76 24.30 26.66
CA PRO A 378 -19.77 23.76 25.75
C PRO A 378 -19.96 24.55 24.44
N TRP A 379 -19.91 25.88 24.50
CA TRP A 379 -20.02 26.73 23.31
C TRP A 379 -18.78 26.62 22.39
N GLN A 380 -17.59 26.38 22.95
CA GLN A 380 -16.37 26.13 22.19
C GLN A 380 -16.44 24.78 21.49
N ARG A 381 -16.93 23.74 22.17
CA ARG A 381 -17.16 22.42 21.58
C ARG A 381 -18.09 22.47 20.36
N LEU A 382 -19.05 23.39 20.36
CA LEU A 382 -19.90 23.65 19.20
C LEU A 382 -19.16 24.38 18.08
N LEU A 383 -18.44 25.46 18.39
CA LEU A 383 -17.84 26.34 17.38
C LEU A 383 -16.58 25.77 16.72
N PHE A 384 -15.75 24.99 17.43
CA PHE A 384 -14.48 24.49 16.88
C PHE A 384 -14.68 23.58 15.66
N PRO A 385 -15.53 22.54 15.71
CA PRO A 385 -15.82 21.72 14.53
C PRO A 385 -16.45 22.52 13.39
N VAL A 386 -17.27 23.53 13.68
CA VAL A 386 -17.89 24.42 12.66
C VAL A 386 -16.81 25.23 11.95
N ALA A 387 -15.94 25.90 12.71
CA ALA A 387 -14.86 26.71 12.17
C ALA A 387 -13.84 25.86 11.40
N GLY A 388 -13.49 24.68 11.94
CA GLY A 388 -12.62 23.72 11.27
C GLY A 388 -13.21 23.19 9.98
N GLY A 389 -14.49 22.79 9.98
CA GLY A 389 -15.20 22.37 8.77
C GLY A 389 -15.26 23.47 7.70
N LEU A 390 -15.55 24.71 8.11
CA LEU A 390 -15.54 25.87 7.21
C LEU A 390 -14.16 26.10 6.59
N LEU A 391 -13.11 26.15 7.41
CA LEU A 391 -11.74 26.38 6.97
C LEU A 391 -11.24 25.26 6.05
N ALA A 392 -11.48 24.00 6.44
CA ALA A 392 -11.12 22.84 5.64
C ALA A 392 -11.83 22.82 4.28
N GLY A 393 -13.09 23.23 4.21
CA GLY A 393 -13.81 23.34 2.95
C GLY A 393 -13.38 24.53 2.10
N LEU A 394 -13.00 25.66 2.71
CA LEU A 394 -12.40 26.80 1.99
C LEU A 394 -11.05 26.42 1.34
N ILE A 395 -10.21 25.65 2.05
CA ILE A 395 -8.96 25.09 1.53
C ILE A 395 -9.25 24.27 0.25
N LEU A 396 -10.24 23.38 0.28
CA LEU A 396 -10.59 22.56 -0.88
C LEU A 396 -11.18 23.38 -2.04
N GLN A 397 -12.04 24.36 -1.75
CA GLN A 397 -12.68 25.15 -2.80
C GLN A 397 -11.73 26.11 -3.49
N GLN A 398 -11.01 26.91 -2.70
CA GLN A 398 -10.19 27.99 -3.23
C GLN A 398 -8.90 27.41 -3.80
N ILE A 399 -8.17 26.62 -2.99
CA ILE A 399 -6.87 26.08 -3.40
C ILE A 399 -7.05 24.91 -4.36
N GLY A 400 -8.04 24.03 -4.12
CA GLY A 400 -8.35 22.94 -5.04
C GLY A 400 -8.93 23.44 -6.37
N GLY A 401 -9.77 24.49 -6.35
CA GLY A 401 -10.31 25.11 -7.57
C GLY A 401 -9.27 25.84 -8.42
N LEU A 402 -8.19 26.33 -7.81
CA LEU A 402 -7.03 26.93 -8.50
C LEU A 402 -6.16 25.87 -9.21
N LEU A 403 -6.21 24.61 -8.78
CA LEU A 403 -5.45 23.50 -9.34
C LEU A 403 -6.21 22.80 -10.49
N ARG A 404 -6.66 23.55 -11.50
CA ARG A 404 -7.29 22.96 -12.70
C ARG A 404 -6.26 22.15 -13.51
N GLY A 405 -6.49 20.84 -13.71
CA GLY A 405 -5.57 19.94 -14.42
C GLY A 405 -5.81 18.45 -14.16
N ARG A 406 -4.89 17.57 -14.64
CA ARG A 406 -4.94 16.10 -14.55
C ARG A 406 -5.47 15.61 -13.20
N SER A 407 -6.38 14.63 -13.25
CA SER A 407 -7.14 13.98 -12.17
C SER A 407 -6.57 14.10 -10.75
N THR A 408 -7.45 14.40 -9.79
CA THR A 408 -7.22 14.23 -8.36
C THR A 408 -7.18 12.74 -7.98
N THR A 409 -6.23 11.99 -8.54
CA THR A 409 -6.19 10.53 -8.39
C THR A 409 -5.98 10.16 -6.92
N ASP A 410 -6.93 9.40 -6.38
CA ASP A 410 -6.76 8.68 -5.11
C ASP A 410 -5.59 7.69 -5.27
N TYR A 411 -4.81 7.43 -4.23
CA TYR A 411 -3.74 6.43 -4.31
C TYR A 411 -4.27 5.06 -4.72
N MET A 412 -5.48 4.68 -4.28
CA MET A 412 -6.09 3.40 -4.67
C MET A 412 -6.40 3.38 -6.16
N GLU A 413 -6.97 4.47 -6.69
CA GLU A 413 -7.24 4.62 -8.12
C GLU A 413 -5.94 4.61 -8.93
N ALA A 414 -4.91 5.32 -8.46
CA ALA A 414 -3.61 5.40 -9.12
C ALA A 414 -2.91 4.04 -9.22
N VAL A 415 -3.11 3.17 -8.24
CA VAL A 415 -2.52 1.83 -8.19
C VAL A 415 -3.39 0.79 -8.89
N ALA A 416 -4.71 0.79 -8.69
CA ALA A 416 -5.62 -0.25 -9.20
C ALA A 416 -5.99 -0.04 -10.67
N VAL A 417 -6.17 1.21 -11.11
CA VAL A 417 -6.66 1.55 -12.47
C VAL A 417 -5.68 2.45 -13.23
N GLY A 418 -4.96 3.31 -12.52
CA GLY A 418 -4.10 4.34 -13.08
C GLY A 418 -2.68 3.89 -13.45
N ASP A 419 -1.80 4.87 -13.62
CA ASP A 419 -0.40 4.72 -14.03
C ASP A 419 0.60 4.88 -12.85
N GLY A 420 0.10 4.90 -11.61
CA GLY A 420 0.90 5.18 -10.41
C GLY A 420 1.30 6.65 -10.27
N TRP A 421 0.78 7.56 -11.09
CA TRP A 421 1.06 8.98 -10.95
C TRP A 421 0.14 9.63 -9.91
N ILE A 422 0.74 10.24 -8.89
CA ILE A 422 0.02 11.01 -7.87
C ILE A 422 0.49 12.47 -7.91
N SER A 423 -0.46 13.39 -7.90
CA SER A 423 -0.18 14.83 -7.86
C SER A 423 0.22 15.29 -6.45
N VAL A 424 1.36 15.98 -6.36
CA VAL A 424 1.88 16.51 -5.09
C VAL A 424 0.95 17.61 -4.57
N ARG A 425 0.57 18.57 -5.43
CA ARG A 425 -0.24 19.72 -5.04
C ARG A 425 -1.61 19.31 -4.49
N HIS A 426 -2.35 18.46 -5.22
CA HIS A 426 -3.67 18.05 -4.75
C HIS A 426 -3.61 17.18 -3.49
N SER A 427 -2.58 16.33 -3.36
CA SER A 427 -2.38 15.54 -2.14
C SER A 427 -2.11 16.43 -0.93
N LEU A 428 -1.29 17.48 -1.08
CA LEU A 428 -1.04 18.45 -0.01
C LEU A 428 -2.31 19.24 0.36
N VAL A 429 -3.10 19.70 -0.61
CA VAL A 429 -4.36 20.42 -0.35
C VAL A 429 -5.37 19.53 0.38
N LYS A 430 -5.55 18.28 -0.08
CA LYS A 430 -6.40 17.29 0.59
C LYS A 430 -5.91 16.99 2.00
N ALA A 431 -4.60 16.83 2.19
CA ALA A 431 -4.01 16.59 3.50
C ALA A 431 -4.20 17.78 4.44
N SER A 432 -4.00 19.03 3.99
CA SER A 432 -4.24 20.22 4.81
C SER A 432 -5.71 20.35 5.22
N SER A 433 -6.64 20.09 4.31
CA SER A 433 -8.08 20.07 4.63
C SER A 433 -8.42 18.98 5.65
N SER A 434 -7.86 17.78 5.48
CA SER A 434 -8.03 16.67 6.42
C SER A 434 -7.44 17.00 7.80
N LEU A 435 -6.24 17.58 7.83
CA LEU A 435 -5.55 17.99 9.05
C LEU A 435 -6.41 18.94 9.88
N VAL A 436 -6.95 19.99 9.25
CA VAL A 436 -7.84 20.96 9.92
C VAL A 436 -9.12 20.29 10.40
N THR A 437 -9.73 19.44 9.58
CA THR A 437 -10.98 18.75 9.96
C THR A 437 -10.78 17.86 11.18
N VAL A 438 -9.73 17.02 11.17
CA VAL A 438 -9.42 16.09 12.26
C VAL A 438 -9.06 16.87 13.53
N ALA A 439 -8.17 17.86 13.43
CA ALA A 439 -7.73 18.63 14.59
C ALA A 439 -8.86 19.46 15.22
N SER A 440 -9.87 19.85 14.43
CA SER A 440 -11.05 20.56 14.92
C SER A 440 -12.13 19.66 15.56
N GLY A 441 -11.90 18.35 15.65
CA GLY A 441 -12.82 17.40 16.28
C GLY A 441 -13.70 16.61 15.33
N GLY A 442 -13.52 16.73 14.01
CA GLY A 442 -14.30 15.96 13.01
C GLY A 442 -14.23 14.44 13.25
N SER A 443 -15.37 13.76 13.15
CA SER A 443 -15.50 12.33 13.48
C SER A 443 -15.07 11.42 12.33
N ILE A 444 -13.81 11.58 11.90
CA ILE A 444 -13.19 10.87 10.78
C ILE A 444 -11.77 10.41 11.16
N GLY A 445 -11.30 9.37 10.48
CA GLY A 445 -9.94 8.88 10.60
C GLY A 445 -8.93 9.75 9.86
N ARG A 446 -7.80 9.99 10.52
CA ARG A 446 -6.63 10.70 9.96
C ARG A 446 -5.80 9.88 8.95
N GLU A 447 -6.03 8.57 8.91
CA GLU A 447 -5.14 7.64 8.21
C GLU A 447 -5.22 7.78 6.69
N GLY A 448 -6.37 8.15 6.14
CA GLY A 448 -6.51 8.36 4.69
C GLY A 448 -5.54 9.41 4.15
N ALA A 449 -5.34 10.50 4.90
CA ALA A 449 -4.39 11.55 4.52
C ALA A 449 -2.93 11.10 4.68
N MET A 450 -2.61 10.37 5.75
CA MET A 450 -1.26 9.84 5.98
C MET A 450 -0.84 8.86 4.87
N VAL A 451 -1.73 7.91 4.54
CA VAL A 451 -1.50 6.93 3.47
C VAL A 451 -1.36 7.61 2.10
N GLN A 452 -2.25 8.55 1.78
CA GLN A 452 -2.18 9.31 0.52
C GLN A 452 -0.86 10.08 0.41
N LEU A 453 -0.40 10.71 1.49
CA LEU A 453 0.86 11.46 1.49
C LEU A 453 2.08 10.53 1.32
N ALA A 454 2.10 9.38 2.00
CA ALA A 454 3.17 8.40 1.84
C ALA A 454 3.22 7.82 0.41
N ALA A 455 2.05 7.49 -0.16
CA ALA A 455 1.93 7.07 -1.55
C ALA A 455 2.36 8.16 -2.54
N MET A 456 2.04 9.43 -2.26
CA MET A 456 2.47 10.57 -3.06
C MET A 456 4.00 10.74 -3.08
N VAL A 457 4.65 10.58 -1.92
CA VAL A 457 6.12 10.62 -1.83
C VAL A 457 6.74 9.47 -2.64
N ALA A 458 6.20 8.26 -2.52
CA ALA A 458 6.67 7.11 -3.30
C ALA A 458 6.49 7.33 -4.81
N SER A 459 5.36 7.91 -5.24
CA SER A 459 5.13 8.29 -6.64
C SER A 459 6.16 9.32 -7.13
N ALA A 460 6.43 10.36 -6.33
CA ALA A 460 7.42 11.38 -6.68
C ALA A 460 8.83 10.79 -6.82
N MET A 461 9.21 9.85 -5.95
CA MET A 461 10.48 9.14 -6.03
C MET A 461 10.57 8.24 -7.26
N GLY A 462 9.55 7.42 -7.53
CA GLY A 462 9.54 6.53 -8.69
C GLY A 462 9.59 7.27 -10.03
N ARG A 463 8.98 8.46 -10.10
CA ARG A 463 9.09 9.35 -11.27
C ARG A 463 10.51 9.86 -11.48
N LEU A 464 11.25 10.14 -10.41
CA LEU A 464 12.63 10.59 -10.50
C LEU A 464 13.55 9.46 -11.03
N SER A 465 13.23 8.22 -10.68
CA SER A 465 13.92 7.01 -11.18
C SER A 465 13.44 6.54 -12.56
N HIS A 466 12.53 7.27 -13.23
CA HIS A 466 12.02 6.98 -14.57
C HIS A 466 11.44 5.56 -14.72
N PHE A 467 10.77 5.06 -13.67
CA PHE A 467 10.16 3.73 -13.70
C PHE A 467 9.03 3.60 -14.72
N PRO A 468 8.90 2.42 -15.38
CA PRO A 468 7.71 2.12 -16.17
C PRO A 468 6.47 2.07 -15.26
N ARG A 469 5.29 2.22 -15.87
CA ARG A 469 4.02 2.40 -15.15
C ARG A 469 3.76 1.30 -14.11
N ASP A 470 4.01 0.03 -14.44
CA ASP A 470 3.75 -1.09 -13.53
C ASP A 470 4.65 -1.05 -12.29
N ARG A 471 5.94 -0.73 -12.47
CA ARG A 471 6.90 -0.55 -11.37
C ARG A 471 6.54 0.67 -10.52
N LEU A 472 6.07 1.76 -11.15
CA LEU A 472 5.62 2.95 -10.43
C LEU A 472 4.37 2.64 -9.59
N ARG A 473 3.39 1.92 -10.15
CA ARG A 473 2.19 1.45 -9.41
C ARG A 473 2.59 0.61 -8.19
N LEU A 474 3.52 -0.32 -8.36
CA LEU A 474 4.01 -1.16 -7.26
C LEU A 474 4.77 -0.36 -6.18
N LEU A 475 5.59 0.62 -6.58
CA LEU A 475 6.27 1.49 -5.62
C LEU A 475 5.29 2.39 -4.86
N VAL A 476 4.24 2.90 -5.54
CA VAL A 476 3.17 3.66 -4.90
C VAL A 476 2.36 2.79 -3.93
N ALA A 477 2.07 1.55 -4.31
CA ALA A 477 1.47 0.55 -3.44
C ALA A 477 2.34 0.30 -2.19
N ALA A 478 3.67 0.18 -2.36
CA ALA A 478 4.61 0.07 -1.26
C ALA A 478 4.60 1.32 -0.36
N GLY A 479 4.50 2.52 -0.94
CA GLY A 479 4.32 3.78 -0.21
C GLY A 479 3.02 3.84 0.59
N ALA A 480 1.92 3.33 0.03
CA ALA A 480 0.65 3.22 0.74
C ALA A 480 0.74 2.23 1.92
N ALA A 481 1.40 1.07 1.74
CA ALA A 481 1.66 0.11 2.81
C ALA A 481 2.52 0.74 3.92
N ALA A 482 3.56 1.49 3.57
CA ALA A 482 4.37 2.25 4.51
C ALA A 482 3.55 3.25 5.33
N GLY A 483 2.72 4.07 4.66
CA GLY A 483 1.86 5.04 5.34
C GLY A 483 0.89 4.37 6.33
N LEU A 484 0.29 3.25 5.93
CA LEU A 484 -0.64 2.53 6.79
C LEU A 484 0.07 1.81 7.95
N ALA A 485 1.26 1.25 7.72
CA ALA A 485 2.09 0.65 8.76
C ALA A 485 2.49 1.69 9.82
N SER A 486 2.96 2.87 9.39
CA SER A 486 3.28 3.98 10.29
C SER A 486 2.06 4.54 11.03
N ALA A 487 0.88 4.48 10.41
CA ALA A 487 -0.38 4.91 10.98
C ALA A 487 -0.89 4.00 12.11
N TYR A 488 -0.65 2.69 12.04
CA TYR A 488 -1.22 1.72 12.98
C TYR A 488 -0.21 0.88 13.74
N ASN A 489 1.10 1.10 13.54
CA ASN A 489 2.11 0.19 14.08
C ASN A 489 1.83 -1.28 13.65
N ALA A 490 1.39 -1.47 12.41
CA ALA A 490 0.86 -2.74 11.92
C ALA A 490 1.40 -3.07 10.51
N PRO A 491 2.68 -3.43 10.38
CA PRO A 491 3.32 -3.66 9.08
C PRO A 491 2.74 -4.85 8.30
N ILE A 492 2.33 -5.92 8.97
CA ILE A 492 1.81 -7.11 8.29
C ILE A 492 0.41 -6.83 7.75
N ALA A 493 -0.46 -6.26 8.58
CA ALA A 493 -1.81 -5.85 8.22
C ALA A 493 -1.80 -4.79 7.13
N ALA A 494 -0.87 -3.84 7.17
CA ALA A 494 -0.72 -2.82 6.13
C ALA A 494 -0.31 -3.41 4.78
N THR A 495 0.59 -4.40 4.80
CA THR A 495 0.97 -5.15 3.59
C THR A 495 -0.24 -5.87 3.00
N LEU A 496 -0.99 -6.60 3.84
CA LEU A 496 -2.19 -7.31 3.40
C LEU A 496 -3.31 -6.37 2.96
N PHE A 497 -3.47 -5.21 3.58
CA PHE A 497 -4.40 -4.19 3.12
C PHE A 497 -4.13 -3.79 1.68
N VAL A 498 -2.87 -3.51 1.35
CA VAL A 498 -2.51 -3.15 -0.02
C VAL A 498 -2.62 -4.35 -0.96
N ALA A 499 -2.22 -5.54 -0.56
CA ALA A 499 -2.30 -6.73 -1.41
C ALA A 499 -3.76 -7.17 -1.68
N GLU A 500 -4.60 -7.23 -0.65
CA GLU A 500 -5.96 -7.74 -0.71
C GLU A 500 -6.95 -6.71 -1.28
N ILE A 501 -6.83 -5.43 -0.91
CA ILE A 501 -7.77 -4.37 -1.33
C ILE A 501 -7.25 -3.58 -2.53
N VAL A 502 -6.03 -3.08 -2.46
CA VAL A 502 -5.52 -2.12 -3.46
C VAL A 502 -5.07 -2.82 -4.73
N LEU A 503 -4.29 -3.90 -4.62
CA LEU A 503 -3.81 -4.69 -5.74
C LEU A 503 -4.81 -5.78 -6.17
N GLY A 504 -5.69 -6.21 -5.26
CA GLY A 504 -6.65 -7.28 -5.51
C GLY A 504 -6.03 -8.65 -5.80
N SER A 505 -4.72 -8.82 -5.56
CA SER A 505 -3.99 -10.06 -5.82
C SER A 505 -2.85 -10.25 -4.82
N ILE A 506 -2.78 -11.45 -4.25
CA ILE A 506 -1.74 -11.86 -3.30
C ILE A 506 -0.69 -12.65 -4.09
N ALA A 507 0.20 -11.93 -4.77
CA ALA A 507 1.33 -12.52 -5.49
C ALA A 507 2.65 -12.18 -4.78
N LEU A 508 3.50 -13.19 -4.54
CA LEU A 508 4.74 -13.02 -3.78
C LEU A 508 5.69 -11.97 -4.41
N GLU A 509 5.68 -11.87 -5.74
CA GLU A 509 6.44 -10.89 -6.52
C GLU A 509 6.08 -9.43 -6.19
N HIS A 510 4.82 -9.17 -5.84
CA HIS A 510 4.33 -7.85 -5.46
C HIS A 510 4.45 -7.61 -3.96
N ILE A 511 4.35 -8.66 -3.14
CA ILE A 511 4.35 -8.54 -1.68
C ILE A 511 5.73 -8.13 -1.13
N GLY A 512 6.83 -8.59 -1.74
CA GLY A 512 8.19 -8.29 -1.26
C GLY A 512 8.46 -6.79 -1.03
N PRO A 513 8.30 -5.93 -2.04
CA PRO A 513 8.46 -4.47 -1.89
C PRO A 513 7.51 -3.85 -0.85
N LEU A 514 6.26 -4.32 -0.75
CA LEU A 514 5.30 -3.83 0.24
C LEU A 514 5.77 -4.12 1.66
N ILE A 515 6.22 -5.35 1.95
CA ILE A 515 6.74 -5.75 3.26
C ILE A 515 7.94 -4.88 3.63
N ILE A 516 8.90 -4.72 2.72
CA ILE A 516 10.11 -3.92 3.00
C ILE A 516 9.72 -2.48 3.36
N ALA A 517 8.86 -1.86 2.57
CA ALA A 517 8.42 -0.49 2.84
C ALA A 517 7.67 -0.38 4.18
N ALA A 518 6.76 -1.31 4.47
CA ALA A 518 6.00 -1.36 5.72
C ALA A 518 6.88 -1.57 6.96
N VAL A 519 7.84 -2.51 6.91
CA VAL A 519 8.77 -2.78 8.01
C VAL A 519 9.65 -1.57 8.28
N ILE A 520 10.26 -0.99 7.24
CA ILE A 520 11.11 0.20 7.39
C ILE A 520 10.31 1.37 7.94
N ALA A 521 9.07 1.55 7.47
CA ALA A 521 8.20 2.60 7.96
C ALA A 521 7.83 2.41 9.44
N ASN A 522 7.55 1.18 9.85
CA ASN A 522 7.22 0.85 11.25
C ASN A 522 8.42 1.08 12.18
N THR A 523 9.59 0.54 11.83
CA THR A 523 10.83 0.73 12.59
C THR A 523 11.20 2.21 12.71
N THR A 524 11.01 2.98 11.63
CA THR A 524 11.26 4.43 11.66
C THR A 524 10.33 5.14 12.64
N VAL A 525 9.05 4.78 12.68
CA VAL A 525 8.10 5.35 13.65
C VAL A 525 8.45 4.95 15.08
N HIS A 526 8.88 3.71 15.34
CA HIS A 526 9.27 3.27 16.69
C HIS A 526 10.44 4.04 17.25
N GLU A 527 11.46 4.29 16.43
CA GLU A 527 12.64 5.04 16.86
C GLU A 527 12.32 6.51 17.15
N ILE A 528 11.34 7.09 16.46
CA ILE A 528 10.96 8.50 16.62
C ILE A 528 9.93 8.71 17.73
N LEU A 529 8.86 7.91 17.74
CA LEU A 529 7.69 8.07 18.61
C LEU A 529 7.61 7.05 19.76
N GLY A 530 8.48 6.04 19.77
CA GLY A 530 8.43 4.92 20.71
C GLY A 530 7.60 3.73 20.22
N TYR A 531 7.78 2.58 20.88
CA TYR A 531 7.04 1.35 20.60
C TYR A 531 6.01 1.07 21.71
N ALA A 532 4.74 1.01 21.33
CA ALA A 532 3.67 0.51 22.17
C ALA A 532 2.57 -0.10 21.27
N PRO A 533 1.84 -1.14 21.74
CA PRO A 533 0.64 -1.59 21.06
C PRO A 533 -0.36 -0.44 20.99
N VAL A 534 -1.12 -0.39 19.90
CA VAL A 534 -2.11 0.67 19.68
C VAL A 534 -3.23 0.54 20.70
N TYR A 535 -3.79 -0.66 20.89
CA TYR A 535 -4.77 -0.90 21.93
C TYR A 535 -4.16 -1.76 23.02
N GLN A 536 -4.26 -1.28 24.26
CA GLN A 536 -3.87 -2.07 25.42
C GLN A 536 -5.09 -2.85 25.90
N ILE A 537 -4.97 -4.18 25.90
CA ILE A 537 -6.02 -5.08 26.32
C ILE A 537 -5.56 -5.90 27.52
N PRO A 538 -6.46 -6.27 28.44
CA PRO A 538 -6.20 -7.33 29.40
C PRO A 538 -5.84 -8.62 28.67
N ALA A 539 -5.02 -9.48 29.31
CA ALA A 539 -4.64 -10.76 28.72
C ALA A 539 -5.87 -11.58 28.33
N PHE A 540 -5.95 -11.98 27.06
CA PHE A 540 -7.08 -12.76 26.58
C PHE A 540 -6.93 -14.23 26.97
N SER A 541 -8.01 -14.82 27.47
CA SER A 541 -8.15 -16.26 27.62
C SER A 541 -9.56 -16.68 27.22
N LEU A 542 -9.67 -17.78 26.50
CA LEU A 542 -10.94 -18.48 26.30
C LEU A 542 -11.31 -19.17 27.60
N VAL A 543 -12.49 -18.88 28.16
CA VAL A 543 -12.97 -19.53 29.39
C VAL A 543 -13.59 -20.89 29.04
N SER A 544 -14.24 -21.01 27.88
CA SER A 544 -14.87 -22.25 27.41
C SER A 544 -14.95 -22.35 25.88
N ASP A 545 -14.79 -23.56 25.33
CA ASP A 545 -14.83 -23.81 23.87
C ASP A 545 -16.18 -23.46 23.22
N TRP A 546 -17.27 -23.56 23.97
CA TRP A 546 -18.61 -23.15 23.52
C TRP A 546 -18.68 -21.65 23.18
N GLU A 547 -17.81 -20.81 23.75
CA GLU A 547 -17.78 -19.38 23.43
C GLU A 547 -17.51 -19.10 21.95
N LEU A 548 -16.90 -20.04 21.22
CA LEU A 548 -16.75 -19.94 19.77
C LEU A 548 -18.11 -19.77 19.05
N ALA A 549 -19.18 -20.38 19.57
CA ALA A 549 -20.53 -20.17 19.05
C ALA A 549 -21.01 -18.72 19.25
N LEU A 550 -20.64 -18.09 20.37
CA LEU A 550 -20.96 -16.69 20.64
C LEU A 550 -20.20 -15.74 19.72
N TYR A 551 -18.93 -16.02 19.44
CA TYR A 551 -18.15 -15.25 18.46
C TYR A 551 -18.68 -15.40 17.03
N LEU A 552 -19.20 -16.58 16.67
CA LEU A 552 -19.92 -16.78 15.41
C LEU A 552 -21.17 -15.88 15.34
N VAL A 553 -21.99 -15.84 16.40
CA VAL A 553 -23.16 -14.94 16.48
C VAL A 553 -22.74 -13.48 16.37
N LEU A 554 -21.67 -13.07 17.06
CA LEU A 554 -21.13 -11.72 16.95
C LEU A 554 -20.72 -11.39 15.51
N GLY A 555 -20.09 -12.33 14.80
CA GLY A 555 -19.77 -12.20 13.38
C GLY A 555 -21.01 -11.97 12.51
N ILE A 556 -22.10 -12.70 12.75
CA ILE A 556 -23.39 -12.48 12.05
C ILE A 556 -23.93 -11.07 12.32
N LEU A 557 -23.96 -10.64 13.59
CA LEU A 557 -24.43 -9.32 13.98
C LEU A 557 -23.60 -8.20 13.32
N ALA A 558 -22.27 -8.31 13.36
CA ALA A 558 -21.36 -7.37 12.70
C ALA A 558 -21.55 -7.37 11.18
N GLY A 559 -21.74 -8.54 10.56
CA GLY A 559 -22.00 -8.67 9.13
C GLY A 559 -23.33 -8.04 8.67
N HIS A 560 -24.33 -7.94 9.54
CA HIS A 560 -25.55 -7.17 9.29
C HIS A 560 -25.39 -5.67 9.54
N LEU A 561 -24.61 -5.29 10.57
CA LEU A 561 -24.37 -3.89 10.92
C LEU A 561 -23.47 -3.18 9.92
N ALA A 562 -22.47 -3.87 9.35
CA ALA A 562 -21.54 -3.34 8.37
C ALA A 562 -22.21 -2.67 7.14
N PRO A 563 -23.10 -3.34 6.38
CA PRO A 563 -23.78 -2.72 5.25
C PRO A 563 -24.75 -1.62 5.68
N ALA A 564 -25.34 -1.70 6.88
CA ALA A 564 -26.18 -0.63 7.43
C ALA A 564 -25.36 0.64 7.72
N PHE A 565 -24.16 0.49 8.28
CA PHE A 565 -23.23 1.59 8.51
C PHE A 565 -22.75 2.21 7.19
N LEU A 566 -22.34 1.41 6.21
CA LEU A 566 -21.97 1.93 4.88
C LEU A 566 -23.12 2.67 4.19
N SER A 567 -24.34 2.12 4.27
CA SER A 567 -25.55 2.76 3.75
C SER A 567 -25.84 4.09 4.46
N LEU A 568 -25.56 4.21 5.75
CA LEU A 568 -25.72 5.45 6.50
C LEU A 568 -24.73 6.53 6.00
N LEU A 569 -23.47 6.15 5.79
CA LEU A 569 -22.44 7.07 5.27
C LEU A 569 -22.82 7.58 3.86
N GLU A 570 -23.27 6.68 2.99
CA GLU A 570 -23.67 7.01 1.62
C GLU A 570 -24.95 7.86 1.58
N ARG A 571 -25.98 7.49 2.36
CA ARG A 571 -27.20 8.31 2.48
C ARG A 571 -26.89 9.70 3.01
N SER A 572 -25.99 9.82 3.98
CA SER A 572 -25.54 11.11 4.47
C SER A 572 -24.87 11.92 3.36
N HIS A 573 -23.99 11.31 2.58
CA HIS A 573 -23.35 11.96 1.43
C HIS A 573 -24.38 12.49 0.42
N GLN A 574 -25.41 11.70 0.10
CA GLN A 574 -26.50 12.12 -0.79
C GLN A 574 -27.34 13.25 -0.20
N VAL A 575 -27.66 13.20 1.10
CA VAL A 575 -28.43 14.26 1.77
C VAL A 575 -27.66 15.57 1.75
N PHE A 576 -26.39 15.57 2.17
CA PHE A 576 -25.51 16.74 2.11
C PHE A 576 -25.29 17.23 0.68
N GLY A 577 -25.24 16.32 -0.30
CA GLY A 577 -25.12 16.64 -1.73
C GLY A 577 -26.32 17.37 -2.32
N ARG A 578 -27.53 17.21 -1.75
CA ARG A 578 -28.76 17.91 -2.18
C ARG A 578 -28.88 19.33 -1.64
N LEU A 579 -28.09 19.72 -0.64
CA LEU A 579 -28.13 21.09 -0.12
C LEU A 579 -27.52 22.06 -1.15
N PRO A 580 -28.19 23.19 -1.47
CA PRO A 580 -27.70 24.21 -2.39
C PRO A 580 -26.64 25.10 -1.72
N MET A 581 -25.63 24.48 -1.10
CA MET A 581 -24.57 25.15 -0.37
C MET A 581 -23.20 24.81 -0.97
N PRO A 582 -22.26 25.78 -0.97
CA PRO A 582 -20.89 25.50 -1.37
C PRO A 582 -20.27 24.48 -0.39
N LEU A 583 -19.35 23.62 -0.86
CA LEU A 583 -18.59 22.64 -0.04
C LEU A 583 -18.17 23.15 1.37
N ALA A 584 -17.62 24.36 1.50
CA ALA A 584 -17.27 24.96 2.78
C ALA A 584 -18.47 25.13 3.73
N GLY A 585 -19.63 25.54 3.22
CA GLY A 585 -20.86 25.59 4.00
C GLY A 585 -21.37 24.21 4.39
N ARG A 586 -21.25 23.22 3.49
CA ARG A 586 -21.61 21.81 3.79
C ARG A 586 -20.73 21.23 4.89
N MET A 587 -19.41 21.41 4.80
CA MET A 587 -18.46 20.97 5.82
C MET A 587 -18.65 21.69 7.16
N ALA A 588 -18.95 22.99 7.15
CA ALA A 588 -19.31 23.74 8.35
C ALA A 588 -20.60 23.18 9.01
N LEU A 589 -21.60 22.80 8.21
CA LEU A 589 -22.82 22.15 8.70
C LEU A 589 -22.54 20.75 9.27
N GLY A 590 -21.67 19.97 8.63
CA GLY A 590 -21.20 18.70 9.18
C GLY A 590 -20.51 18.90 10.54
N GLY A 591 -19.64 19.90 10.63
CA GLY A 591 -19.02 20.35 11.88
C GLY A 591 -20.05 20.79 12.92
N LEU A 592 -21.11 21.51 12.52
CA LEU A 592 -22.19 21.91 13.43
C LEU A 592 -22.88 20.71 14.07
N VAL A 593 -23.16 19.66 13.30
CA VAL A 593 -23.76 18.43 13.84
C VAL A 593 -22.81 17.77 14.84
N VAL A 594 -21.52 17.63 14.52
CA VAL A 594 -20.52 17.07 15.43
C VAL A 594 -20.41 17.92 16.71
N GLY A 595 -20.31 19.23 16.56
CA GLY A 595 -20.21 20.17 17.68
C GLY A 595 -21.43 20.13 18.59
N ALA A 596 -22.63 20.07 18.02
CA ALA A 596 -23.89 19.97 18.75
C ALA A 596 -23.98 18.67 19.56
N ILE A 597 -23.55 17.55 18.97
CA ILE A 597 -23.47 16.28 19.69
C ILE A 597 -22.41 16.37 20.81
N SER A 598 -21.24 16.96 20.54
CA SER A 598 -20.14 17.03 21.52
C SER A 598 -20.40 17.95 22.72
N VAL A 599 -21.38 18.85 22.62
CA VAL A 599 -21.87 19.61 23.78
C VAL A 599 -22.38 18.66 24.86
N TYR A 600 -23.07 17.59 24.44
CA TYR A 600 -23.59 16.56 25.34
C TYR A 600 -22.59 15.41 25.56
N GLU A 601 -22.00 14.89 24.47
CA GLU A 601 -21.13 13.72 24.50
C GLU A 601 -19.76 13.99 23.82
N PRO A 602 -18.74 14.43 24.56
CA PRO A 602 -17.41 14.78 24.01
C PRO A 602 -16.70 13.61 23.32
N GLN A 603 -17.03 12.38 23.69
CA GLN A 603 -16.42 11.14 23.18
C GLN A 603 -16.64 10.96 21.66
N VAL A 604 -17.55 11.72 21.05
CA VAL A 604 -17.73 11.71 19.59
C VAL A 604 -16.63 12.42 18.82
N TRP A 605 -15.75 13.21 19.46
CA TRP A 605 -14.65 13.89 18.77
C TRP A 605 -13.61 12.92 18.21
N GLY A 606 -13.06 13.29 17.04
CA GLY A 606 -11.95 12.58 16.42
C GLY A 606 -12.28 11.18 15.90
N ASN A 607 -11.24 10.36 15.72
CA ASN A 607 -11.34 9.05 15.07
C ASN A 607 -11.90 7.92 15.97
N GLY A 608 -12.07 8.16 17.27
CA GLY A 608 -12.61 7.19 18.24
C GLY A 608 -11.56 6.29 18.92
N TYR A 609 -10.28 6.46 18.62
CA TYR A 609 -9.19 5.64 19.18
C TYR A 609 -9.20 5.61 20.72
N SER A 610 -9.22 6.78 21.38
CA SER A 610 -9.15 6.88 22.84
C SER A 610 -10.33 6.20 23.53
N VAL A 611 -11.52 6.30 22.93
CA VAL A 611 -12.76 5.71 23.46
C VAL A 611 -12.72 4.18 23.33
N VAL A 612 -12.27 3.64 22.19
CA VAL A 612 -12.06 2.19 22.04
C VAL A 612 -11.08 1.70 23.10
N ASN A 613 -9.94 2.39 23.25
CA ASN A 613 -8.95 2.00 24.24
C ASN A 613 -9.51 2.02 25.67
N ALA A 614 -10.33 3.02 26.03
CA ALA A 614 -10.99 3.09 27.34
C ALA A 614 -11.99 1.94 27.57
N VAL A 615 -12.81 1.59 26.57
CA VAL A 615 -13.77 0.47 26.64
C VAL A 615 -13.08 -0.90 26.73
N LEU A 616 -11.88 -1.02 26.17
CA LEU A 616 -11.09 -2.25 26.23
C LEU A 616 -10.43 -2.48 27.59
N GLN A 617 -10.10 -1.40 28.30
CA GLN A 617 -9.45 -1.46 29.62
C GLN A 617 -10.48 -1.61 30.74
N ASP A 618 -11.54 -0.80 30.71
CA ASP A 618 -12.55 -0.76 31.77
C ASP A 618 -13.94 -1.15 31.26
N PRO A 619 -14.71 -1.93 32.02
CA PRO A 619 -16.08 -2.26 31.65
C PRO A 619 -16.98 -1.03 31.77
N TRP A 620 -17.53 -0.60 30.63
CA TRP A 620 -18.50 0.50 30.58
C TRP A 620 -19.93 0.00 30.76
N ALA A 621 -20.80 0.89 31.25
CA ALA A 621 -22.23 0.61 31.31
C ALA A 621 -22.81 0.48 29.88
N TRP A 622 -23.71 -0.48 29.67
CA TRP A 622 -24.29 -0.75 28.35
C TRP A 622 -25.05 0.47 27.79
N GLN A 623 -25.64 1.31 28.65
CA GLN A 623 -26.31 2.55 28.23
C GLN A 623 -25.32 3.54 27.64
N ALA A 624 -24.15 3.70 28.27
CA ALA A 624 -23.09 4.57 27.77
C ALA A 624 -22.57 4.04 26.43
N LEU A 625 -22.29 2.73 26.35
CA LEU A 625 -21.86 2.09 25.10
C LEU A 625 -22.84 2.34 23.95
N LEU A 626 -24.14 2.10 24.18
CA LEU A 626 -25.17 2.29 23.16
C LEU A 626 -25.33 3.76 22.76
N THR A 627 -25.33 4.67 23.73
CA THR A 627 -25.48 6.11 23.50
C THR A 627 -24.32 6.63 22.65
N VAL A 628 -23.09 6.34 23.07
CA VAL A 628 -21.88 6.81 22.37
C VAL A 628 -21.78 6.17 20.99
N LEU A 629 -22.13 4.88 20.83
CA LEU A 629 -22.18 4.22 19.54
C LEU A 629 -23.10 4.94 18.54
N VAL A 630 -24.35 5.19 18.94
CA VAL A 630 -25.34 5.86 18.08
C VAL A 630 -24.91 7.27 17.73
N LEU A 631 -24.49 8.05 18.74
CA LEU A 631 -24.04 9.43 18.55
C LEU A 631 -22.78 9.51 17.67
N LYS A 632 -21.83 8.60 17.86
CA LYS A 632 -20.61 8.52 17.03
C LYS A 632 -20.95 8.17 15.58
N MET A 633 -21.84 7.21 15.34
CA MET A 633 -22.28 6.87 13.97
C MET A 633 -22.90 8.07 13.26
N ILE A 634 -23.73 8.86 13.96
CA ILE A 634 -24.32 10.09 13.42
C ILE A 634 -23.24 11.14 13.15
N ALA A 635 -22.32 11.37 14.09
CA ALA A 635 -21.22 12.32 13.94
C ALA A 635 -20.30 11.96 12.76
N THR A 636 -19.94 10.68 12.61
CA THR A 636 -19.14 10.19 11.48
C THR A 636 -19.90 10.30 10.16
N ALA A 637 -21.18 9.95 10.13
CA ALA A 637 -22.02 10.12 8.94
C ALA A 637 -22.13 11.59 8.54
N ALA A 638 -22.33 12.52 9.47
CA ALA A 638 -22.40 13.94 9.19
C ALA A 638 -21.06 14.49 8.67
N THR A 639 -19.94 14.11 9.31
CA THR A 639 -18.61 14.53 8.90
C THR A 639 -18.28 14.01 7.49
N HIS A 640 -18.44 12.71 7.27
CA HIS A 640 -18.19 12.08 5.97
C HIS A 640 -19.13 12.62 4.88
N GLY A 641 -20.44 12.67 5.17
CA GLY A 641 -21.46 13.12 4.22
C GLY A 641 -21.26 14.57 3.78
N SER A 642 -20.75 15.43 4.67
CA SER A 642 -20.47 16.83 4.34
C SER A 642 -19.41 17.06 3.26
N GLY A 643 -18.64 16.01 2.91
CA GLY A 643 -17.54 16.07 1.94
C GLY A 643 -16.17 16.30 2.59
N ALA A 644 -16.06 16.10 3.90
CA ALA A 644 -14.79 16.18 4.60
C ALA A 644 -13.81 15.09 4.15
N VAL A 645 -12.53 15.43 4.06
CA VAL A 645 -11.48 14.50 3.64
C VAL A 645 -10.97 13.74 4.86
N GLY A 646 -11.22 12.42 4.91
CA GLY A 646 -10.72 11.53 5.94
C GLY A 646 -11.07 10.07 5.65
N GLY A 647 -10.49 9.15 6.42
CA GLY A 647 -10.78 7.72 6.31
C GLY A 647 -11.91 7.27 7.24
N ALA A 648 -12.74 6.32 6.82
CA ALA A 648 -13.72 5.68 7.70
C ALA A 648 -13.20 4.39 8.39
N PHE A 649 -11.90 4.09 8.27
CA PHE A 649 -11.29 2.86 8.79
C PHE A 649 -11.35 2.77 10.32
N THR A 650 -10.82 3.77 11.04
CA THR A 650 -10.89 3.78 12.52
C THR A 650 -12.32 3.88 13.05
N PRO A 651 -13.22 4.71 12.48
CA PRO A 651 -14.64 4.68 12.85
C PRO A 651 -15.30 3.31 12.67
N THR A 652 -14.90 2.52 11.68
CA THR A 652 -15.37 1.15 11.49
C THR A 652 -14.92 0.24 12.64
N ILE A 653 -13.63 0.31 13.00
CA ILE A 653 -13.07 -0.39 14.16
C ILE A 653 -13.84 -0.01 15.43
N PHE A 654 -14.12 1.28 15.62
CA PHE A 654 -14.91 1.80 16.74
C PHE A 654 -16.30 1.16 16.80
N VAL A 655 -17.06 1.17 15.69
CA VAL A 655 -18.40 0.57 15.65
C VAL A 655 -18.34 -0.92 16.00
N GLY A 656 -17.33 -1.63 15.51
CA GLY A 656 -17.08 -3.03 15.85
C GLY A 656 -16.77 -3.24 17.33
N ALA A 657 -15.89 -2.44 17.91
CA ALA A 657 -15.54 -2.49 19.33
C ALA A 657 -16.75 -2.30 20.23
N MET A 658 -17.57 -1.27 19.93
CA MET A 658 -18.75 -0.96 20.73
C MET A 658 -19.84 -2.03 20.58
N LEU A 659 -20.05 -2.57 19.37
CA LEU A 659 -20.97 -3.69 19.15
C LEU A 659 -20.52 -4.93 19.93
N GLY A 660 -19.23 -5.26 19.84
CA GLY A 660 -18.64 -6.38 20.57
C GLY A 660 -18.71 -6.20 22.07
N ALA A 661 -18.44 -5.00 22.59
CA ALA A 661 -18.57 -4.67 24.01
C ALA A 661 -20.03 -4.81 24.48
N LEU A 662 -21.00 -4.26 23.74
CA LEU A 662 -22.43 -4.40 24.05
C LEU A 662 -22.88 -5.86 24.10
N PHE A 663 -22.48 -6.65 23.11
CA PHE A 663 -22.77 -8.07 23.05
C PHE A 663 -22.09 -8.83 24.20
N GLY A 664 -20.82 -8.54 24.46
CA GLY A 664 -20.06 -9.14 25.56
C GLY A 664 -20.66 -8.81 26.93
N THR A 665 -21.04 -7.55 27.18
CA THR A 665 -21.72 -7.15 28.42
C THR A 665 -23.04 -7.89 28.61
N LEU A 666 -23.82 -8.07 27.53
CA LEU A 666 -25.07 -8.83 27.59
C LEU A 666 -24.84 -10.30 27.92
N VAL A 667 -23.91 -10.95 27.21
CA VAL A 667 -23.66 -12.39 27.37
C VAL A 667 -22.97 -12.68 28.70
N HIS A 668 -22.05 -11.83 29.14
CA HIS A 668 -21.41 -11.93 30.45
C HIS A 668 -22.41 -11.72 31.60
N ALA A 669 -23.42 -10.85 31.42
CA ALA A 669 -24.49 -10.70 32.40
C ALA A 669 -25.41 -11.94 32.49
N LEU A 670 -25.58 -12.69 31.39
CA LEU A 670 -26.38 -13.92 31.35
C LEU A 670 -25.60 -15.15 31.82
N LEU A 671 -24.30 -15.20 31.55
CA LEU A 671 -23.40 -16.34 31.79
C LEU A 671 -22.03 -15.88 32.35
N PRO A 672 -21.95 -15.41 33.61
CA PRO A 672 -20.74 -14.80 34.15
C PRO A 672 -19.53 -15.74 34.20
N ASP A 673 -19.75 -17.01 34.54
CA ASP A 673 -18.66 -17.99 34.75
C ASP A 673 -18.25 -18.74 33.46
N GLY A 674 -19.01 -18.58 32.37
CA GLY A 674 -18.82 -19.33 31.13
C GLY A 674 -18.41 -18.49 29.92
N THR A 675 -18.04 -17.22 30.15
CA THR A 675 -17.77 -16.26 29.08
C THR A 675 -16.54 -15.41 29.39
N ALA A 676 -15.78 -15.08 28.35
CA ALA A 676 -14.72 -14.09 28.46
C ALA A 676 -15.25 -12.70 28.85
N THR A 677 -14.35 -11.81 29.23
CA THR A 677 -14.68 -10.43 29.58
C THR A 677 -15.29 -9.69 28.38
N PRO A 678 -16.13 -8.65 28.59
CA PRO A 678 -16.69 -7.86 27.49
C PRO A 678 -15.64 -7.27 26.53
N SER A 679 -14.44 -6.96 27.02
CA SER A 679 -13.31 -6.50 26.22
C SER A 679 -12.87 -7.52 25.17
N ALA A 680 -12.93 -8.81 25.47
CA ALA A 680 -12.62 -9.89 24.53
C ALA A 680 -13.55 -9.86 23.30
N TYR A 681 -14.86 -9.70 23.54
CA TYR A 681 -15.85 -9.57 22.47
C TYR A 681 -15.69 -8.25 21.71
N ALA A 682 -15.32 -7.15 22.38
CA ALA A 682 -15.03 -5.88 21.74
C ALA A 682 -13.91 -6.01 20.69
N VAL A 683 -12.79 -6.64 21.05
CA VAL A 683 -11.67 -6.85 20.12
C VAL A 683 -12.08 -7.72 18.92
N VAL A 684 -12.81 -8.82 19.14
CA VAL A 684 -13.32 -9.64 18.03
C VAL A 684 -14.29 -8.85 17.15
N GLY A 685 -15.13 -8.01 17.76
CA GLY A 685 -16.06 -7.12 17.07
C GLY A 685 -15.37 -6.10 16.16
N MET A 686 -14.20 -5.57 16.56
CA MET A 686 -13.39 -4.67 15.73
C MET A 686 -13.07 -5.30 14.37
N GLY A 687 -12.58 -6.55 14.39
CA GLY A 687 -12.18 -7.27 13.17
C GLY A 687 -13.38 -7.69 12.34
N ALA A 688 -14.44 -8.17 12.99
CA ALA A 688 -15.67 -8.59 12.32
C ALA A 688 -16.31 -7.43 11.54
N MET A 689 -16.40 -6.25 12.16
CA MET A 689 -16.91 -5.04 11.49
C MET A 689 -15.99 -4.60 10.34
N LEU A 690 -14.67 -4.65 10.54
CA LEU A 690 -13.70 -4.29 9.50
C LEU A 690 -13.81 -5.21 8.28
N ALA A 691 -13.94 -6.52 8.49
CA ALA A 691 -14.09 -7.48 7.40
C ALA A 691 -15.44 -7.33 6.67
N GLY A 692 -16.50 -7.01 7.42
CA GLY A 692 -17.83 -6.77 6.87
C GLY A 692 -17.92 -5.53 5.98
N THR A 693 -17.17 -4.45 6.29
CA THR A 693 -17.20 -3.22 5.48
C THR A 693 -16.17 -3.20 4.35
N THR A 694 -14.98 -3.76 4.58
CA THR A 694 -13.88 -3.73 3.60
C THR A 694 -13.88 -4.92 2.64
N HIS A 695 -14.57 -6.00 3.01
CA HIS A 695 -14.48 -7.29 2.31
C HIS A 695 -13.06 -7.88 2.23
N ALA A 696 -12.18 -7.53 3.18
CA ALA A 696 -10.81 -8.02 3.28
C ALA A 696 -10.57 -8.77 4.60
N PRO A 697 -10.99 -10.05 4.71
CA PRO A 697 -10.90 -10.80 5.96
C PRO A 697 -9.47 -11.04 6.44
N LEU A 698 -8.50 -11.32 5.55
CA LEU A 698 -7.12 -11.61 5.98
C LEU A 698 -6.46 -10.38 6.59
N MET A 699 -6.59 -9.23 5.91
CA MET A 699 -6.20 -7.94 6.46
C MET A 699 -6.86 -7.67 7.81
N SER A 700 -8.16 -7.93 7.94
CA SER A 700 -8.91 -7.62 9.16
C SER A 700 -8.45 -8.45 10.37
N ILE A 701 -8.16 -9.74 10.17
CA ILE A 701 -7.64 -10.64 11.21
C ILE A 701 -6.27 -10.13 11.67
N LEU A 702 -5.35 -9.89 10.74
CA LEU A 702 -3.99 -9.48 11.09
C LEU A 702 -3.93 -8.06 11.63
N MET A 703 -4.83 -7.16 11.20
CA MET A 703 -4.94 -5.81 11.75
C MET A 703 -5.27 -5.85 13.23
N VAL A 704 -6.31 -6.59 13.62
CA VAL A 704 -6.68 -6.67 15.04
C VAL A 704 -5.61 -7.36 15.88
N PHE A 705 -4.98 -8.41 15.33
CA PHE A 705 -3.84 -9.05 15.97
C PHE A 705 -2.69 -8.06 16.22
N GLU A 706 -2.22 -7.31 15.21
CA GLU A 706 -1.10 -6.37 15.41
C GLU A 706 -1.46 -5.17 16.28
N LEU A 707 -2.72 -4.73 16.24
CA LEU A 707 -3.17 -3.62 17.09
C LEU A 707 -3.23 -3.98 18.57
N THR A 708 -3.42 -5.27 18.91
CA THR A 708 -3.55 -5.76 20.29
C THR A 708 -2.37 -6.58 20.79
N MET A 709 -1.59 -7.17 19.88
CA MET A 709 -0.43 -8.04 20.13
C MET A 709 -0.74 -9.30 20.97
N ASP A 710 -1.99 -9.73 21.04
CA ASP A 710 -2.40 -10.97 21.70
C ASP A 710 -2.76 -12.04 20.66
N TYR A 711 -2.02 -13.15 20.67
CA TYR A 711 -2.24 -14.24 19.72
C TYR A 711 -3.45 -15.13 20.09
N ASN A 712 -3.84 -15.18 21.36
CA ASN A 712 -4.90 -16.08 21.83
C ASN A 712 -6.26 -15.70 21.25
N ILE A 713 -6.45 -14.43 20.85
CA ILE A 713 -7.69 -13.96 20.25
C ILE A 713 -7.84 -14.33 18.77
N VAL A 714 -6.78 -14.79 18.10
CA VAL A 714 -6.78 -15.01 16.65
C VAL A 714 -7.82 -16.07 16.26
N LEU A 715 -7.97 -17.15 17.03
CA LEU A 715 -8.92 -18.22 16.73
C LEU A 715 -10.39 -17.72 16.70
N PRO A 716 -10.94 -17.10 17.77
CA PRO A 716 -12.29 -16.56 17.74
C PRO A 716 -12.45 -15.41 16.73
N LEU A 717 -11.40 -14.62 16.54
CA LEU A 717 -11.36 -13.54 15.55
C LEU A 717 -11.54 -14.07 14.12
N MET A 718 -10.83 -15.12 13.73
CA MET A 718 -10.97 -15.76 12.41
C MET A 718 -12.40 -16.20 12.15
N LEU A 719 -13.04 -16.85 13.13
CA LEU A 719 -14.41 -17.33 13.01
C LEU A 719 -15.41 -16.19 12.82
N ALA A 720 -15.33 -15.16 13.66
CA ALA A 720 -16.23 -14.01 13.59
C ALA A 720 -16.02 -13.19 12.31
N VAL A 721 -14.76 -12.96 11.92
CA VAL A 721 -14.39 -12.20 10.71
C VAL A 721 -14.93 -12.86 9.44
N ILE A 722 -14.69 -14.16 9.26
CA ILE A 722 -15.16 -14.88 8.08
C ILE A 722 -16.69 -14.90 8.03
N THR A 723 -17.33 -15.11 9.19
CA THR A 723 -18.79 -15.08 9.28
C THR A 723 -19.36 -13.71 8.93
N ALA A 724 -18.75 -12.63 9.43
CA ALA A 724 -19.15 -11.26 9.12
C ALA A 724 -18.97 -10.94 7.63
N HIS A 725 -17.84 -11.34 7.03
CA HIS A 725 -17.57 -11.15 5.61
C HIS A 725 -18.65 -11.80 4.72
N TYR A 726 -18.96 -13.08 4.95
CA TYR A 726 -19.98 -13.78 4.15
C TYR A 726 -21.41 -13.27 4.42
N THR A 727 -21.70 -12.87 5.65
CA THR A 727 -23.00 -12.28 6.00
C THR A 727 -23.20 -10.93 5.30
N ALA A 728 -22.18 -10.05 5.33
CA ALA A 728 -22.21 -8.76 4.64
C ALA A 728 -22.34 -8.92 3.12
N ARG A 729 -21.68 -9.93 2.52
CA ARG A 729 -21.77 -10.23 1.08
C ARG A 729 -23.18 -10.56 0.59
N ARG A 730 -24.12 -10.93 1.45
CA ARG A 730 -25.52 -11.13 1.05
C ARG A 730 -26.19 -9.84 0.59
N TYR A 731 -25.66 -8.68 0.98
CA TYR A 731 -26.17 -7.36 0.64
C TYR A 731 -25.54 -6.82 -0.65
N ASN A 732 -25.80 -7.49 -1.79
CA ASN A 732 -25.21 -7.14 -3.09
C ASN A 732 -25.45 -5.67 -3.54
N ALA A 733 -26.46 -5.00 -3.00
CA ALA A 733 -26.77 -3.61 -3.32
C ALA A 733 -25.84 -2.59 -2.63
N VAL A 734 -25.14 -2.99 -1.56
CA VAL A 734 -24.24 -2.11 -0.80
C VAL A 734 -22.82 -2.37 -1.25
N LYS A 735 -22.17 -1.33 -1.77
CA LYS A 735 -20.78 -1.42 -2.21
C LYS A 735 -19.83 -1.51 -1.01
N PRO A 736 -18.75 -2.30 -1.10
CA PRO A 736 -17.64 -2.26 -0.15
C PRO A 736 -17.09 -0.84 0.03
N MET A 737 -16.52 -0.54 1.20
CA MET A 737 -16.02 0.78 1.58
C MET A 737 -15.10 1.44 0.53
N TYR A 738 -14.27 0.65 -0.14
CA TYR A 738 -13.27 1.15 -1.09
C TYR A 738 -13.62 0.92 -2.57
N ALA A 739 -14.81 0.39 -2.86
CA ALA A 739 -15.16 -0.03 -4.22
C ALA A 739 -15.12 1.11 -5.24
N ASP A 740 -15.60 2.30 -4.89
CA ASP A 740 -15.64 3.44 -5.81
C ASP A 740 -14.24 4.00 -6.15
N SER A 741 -13.25 3.79 -5.29
CA SER A 741 -11.85 4.15 -5.57
C SER A 741 -11.13 3.15 -6.48
N LEU A 742 -11.70 1.95 -6.66
CA LEU A 742 -11.14 0.87 -7.48
C LEU A 742 -11.77 0.77 -8.87
N LEU A 743 -12.85 1.50 -9.12
CA LEU A 743 -13.52 1.55 -10.42
C LEU A 743 -13.02 2.75 -11.24
N PRO A 744 -12.83 2.61 -12.56
CA PRO A 744 -12.56 3.75 -13.41
C PRO A 744 -13.70 4.77 -13.29
N ARG A 745 -13.39 6.02 -12.95
CA ARG A 745 -14.40 7.08 -12.99
C ARG A 745 -14.84 7.28 -14.44
N GLU A 746 -16.12 7.11 -14.71
CA GLU A 746 -16.71 7.66 -15.94
C GLU A 746 -16.40 9.16 -15.93
N GLN A 747 -15.65 9.63 -16.93
CA GLN A 747 -15.38 11.05 -17.07
C GLN A 747 -16.73 11.76 -17.13
N PRO A 748 -16.99 12.80 -16.32
CA PRO A 748 -18.18 13.60 -16.49
C PRO A 748 -18.15 14.15 -17.93
N ALA A 749 -19.17 13.79 -18.71
CA ALA A 749 -19.35 14.18 -20.10
C ALA A 749 -19.43 15.70 -20.27
#